data_AF-A0A1X7L3K3-F1
#
_entry.id   AF-A0A1X7L3K3-F1
#
_cell.length_a   1.000
_cell.length_b   1.000
_cell.length_c   1.000
_cell.angle_alpha   90.00
_cell.angle_beta   90.00
_cell.angle_gamma   90.00
#
_symmetry.space_group_name_H-M   'P 1'
#
loop_
_entity.id
_entity.type
_entity.pdbx_description
1 polymer ?
#
loop_
_entity_poly.entity_id
_entity_poly.type
_entity_poly.pdbx_seq_one_letter_code
_entity_poly.pdbx_strand_id
1 'polypeptide(L)'
;MSNLDDKINEHFAGFVVRKDLVKAVRGNAIVPGYVLEYLLGQYCATDDEASIATGIETVKDILRKHYVHRSEAGLIQSTIKERGRHKVIDQVSVALNEKTDAYEAVFENLGIKRVAIDSATVKAHPKLLVTGVWCIADVQYEFSEDSRISPWIIDTLKPIQIAKVDYDGYREARDQFTTEEWIDLLMQSIGFDPAVFGRRSKLLQLMRLIPFVERNYNIIELGPKGTGKSHIYSEFSPHGQLISGGEITVPKLFVNNSNGRIGLVGFWDVVAFDEFAGREKTANKALVDIMKNYMANKQFSRGVNPMGAEASFAFVGNTDHNVPWMLKNSDLFEALPPQFHDPAFIDRLHAYLPGWEVDIIRGEMFTAGYGFIVDYLAEILRHLRAEDFSNRPDRYFTVPVQTHIRDRAAINKTMSGLLKLIFPNGGETEAEVEELLRLAIECRKRVKDQLLRIDSTFDAADFYYVAQNGSKRVVTTLEEEEFPQFYHRRSVDTDSVIEEAEPAPVAPVAAAAAPMPGATAPAAFAPKAGHVVFTENRKGISFDKIFGPWTDGASKITITDPYIRKFHQARNVMEFIEMLIRRKAPEDQIAVHLVTSPDDGNIQEQRECLDGIAEACTGTGVDFTWAFDGTGTLHARDITTDTGWKMVLDRGLDIFQPTPRKLNGFSLGERMQDHRMIRSFYVTYVKV
;
A
#
# COMPACT_ATOMS: atom_id res chain seq x y z
N MET A 1 22.75 -13.02 -7.52
CA MET A 1 22.22 -12.43 -6.28
C MET A 1 22.65 -10.98 -6.24
N SER A 2 21.82 -10.09 -5.69
CA SER A 2 22.19 -8.68 -5.50
C SER A 2 23.04 -8.52 -4.25
N ASN A 3 23.79 -7.41 -4.13
CA ASN A 3 24.56 -7.09 -2.90
C ASN A 3 23.66 -7.08 -1.65
N LEU A 4 22.39 -6.65 -1.80
CA LEU A 4 21.41 -6.71 -0.72
C LEU A 4 21.07 -8.16 -0.32
N ASP A 5 20.86 -9.07 -1.28
CA ASP A 5 20.56 -10.48 -0.98
C ASP A 5 21.69 -11.17 -0.21
N ASP A 6 22.94 -10.90 -0.57
CA ASP A 6 24.11 -11.48 0.11
C ASP A 6 24.16 -11.02 1.57
N LYS A 7 23.96 -9.72 1.81
CA LYS A 7 23.91 -9.10 3.14
C LYS A 7 22.74 -9.59 3.99
N ILE A 8 21.58 -9.82 3.36
CA ILE A 8 20.41 -10.40 4.01
C ILE A 8 20.74 -11.81 4.52
N ASN A 9 21.36 -12.65 3.69
CA ASN A 9 21.74 -14.00 4.08
C ASN A 9 22.83 -14.02 5.16
N GLU A 10 23.78 -13.08 5.12
CA GLU A 10 24.83 -12.97 6.15
C GLU A 10 24.25 -12.71 7.55
N HIS A 11 23.30 -11.77 7.68
CA HIS A 11 22.78 -11.35 8.98
C HIS A 11 21.52 -12.10 9.44
N PHE A 12 20.76 -12.69 8.52
CA PHE A 12 19.47 -13.33 8.84
C PHE A 12 19.36 -14.77 8.34
N ALA A 13 20.48 -15.48 8.20
CA ALA A 13 20.51 -16.90 7.85
C ALA A 13 19.48 -17.71 8.67
N GLY A 14 18.64 -18.49 7.97
CA GLY A 14 17.57 -19.30 8.60
C GLY A 14 16.27 -18.55 8.94
N PHE A 15 16.25 -17.21 8.82
CA PHE A 15 15.05 -16.38 9.02
C PHE A 15 14.53 -15.73 7.73
N VAL A 16 15.23 -15.96 6.62
CA VAL A 16 14.92 -15.43 5.30
C VAL A 16 14.76 -16.57 4.29
N VAL A 17 13.99 -16.31 3.25
CA VAL A 17 13.74 -17.25 2.17
C VAL A 17 13.62 -16.51 0.85
N ARG A 18 14.02 -17.16 -0.24
CA ARG A 18 13.85 -16.62 -1.58
C ARG A 18 12.38 -16.68 -1.99
N LYS A 19 11.80 -15.52 -2.33
CA LYS A 19 10.34 -15.34 -2.41
C LYS A 19 9.70 -15.91 -3.66
N ASP A 20 10.47 -16.11 -4.73
CA ASP A 20 10.01 -16.79 -5.95
C ASP A 20 9.66 -18.28 -5.70
N LEU A 21 10.33 -18.91 -4.74
CA LEU A 21 10.20 -20.35 -4.45
C LEU A 21 8.79 -20.75 -4.02
N VAL A 22 8.06 -19.85 -3.35
CA VAL A 22 6.67 -20.09 -2.93
C VAL A 22 5.80 -20.46 -4.13
N LYS A 23 5.98 -19.79 -5.27
CA LYS A 23 5.24 -20.08 -6.51
C LYS A 23 5.62 -21.46 -7.08
N ALA A 24 6.88 -21.87 -6.94
CA ALA A 24 7.38 -23.15 -7.43
C ALA A 24 6.86 -24.36 -6.64
N VAL A 25 6.60 -24.21 -5.34
CA VAL A 25 6.10 -25.30 -4.47
C VAL A 25 4.59 -25.35 -4.31
N ARG A 26 3.87 -24.23 -4.50
CA ARG A 26 2.42 -24.13 -4.24
C ARG A 26 1.61 -25.24 -4.93
N GLY A 27 1.95 -25.58 -6.19
CA GLY A 27 1.31 -26.68 -6.92
C GLY A 27 -0.23 -26.64 -6.85
N ASN A 28 -0.84 -27.78 -6.47
CA ASN A 28 -2.29 -27.91 -6.23
C ASN A 28 -2.68 -27.86 -4.73
N ALA A 29 -1.70 -27.71 -3.82
CA ALA A 29 -1.99 -27.70 -2.39
C ALA A 29 -2.59 -26.34 -1.99
N ILE A 30 -3.78 -26.37 -1.37
CA ILE A 30 -4.49 -25.16 -0.92
C ILE A 30 -4.00 -24.79 0.48
N VAL A 31 -2.73 -24.42 0.56
CA VAL A 31 -2.04 -24.11 1.81
C VAL A 31 -1.67 -22.63 1.82
N PRO A 32 -1.85 -21.90 2.94
CA PRO A 32 -1.46 -20.49 3.03
C PRO A 32 0.02 -20.26 2.71
N GLY A 33 0.36 -19.09 2.16
CA GLY A 33 1.74 -18.74 1.79
C GLY A 33 2.75 -18.90 2.93
N TYR A 34 2.39 -18.46 4.14
CA TYR A 34 3.27 -18.56 5.31
C TYR A 34 3.63 -20.02 5.69
N VAL A 35 2.74 -20.99 5.44
CA VAL A 35 3.04 -22.41 5.70
C VAL A 35 4.05 -22.93 4.67
N LEU A 36 3.91 -22.52 3.40
CA LEU A 36 4.88 -22.86 2.36
C LEU A 36 6.25 -22.24 2.66
N GLU A 37 6.29 -20.98 3.09
CA GLU A 37 7.51 -20.30 3.49
C GLU A 37 8.17 -20.95 4.71
N TYR A 38 7.39 -21.41 5.69
CA TYR A 38 7.94 -22.15 6.84
C TYR A 38 8.63 -23.44 6.39
N LEU A 39 7.99 -24.23 5.51
CA LEU A 39 8.60 -25.46 4.99
C LEU A 39 9.85 -25.13 4.16
N LEU A 40 9.78 -24.13 3.29
CA LEU A 40 10.93 -23.67 2.51
C LEU A 40 12.07 -23.17 3.42
N GLY A 41 11.77 -22.46 4.51
CA GLY A 41 12.77 -22.02 5.48
C GLY A 41 13.50 -23.17 6.17
N GLN A 42 12.90 -24.37 6.26
CA GLN A 42 13.57 -25.54 6.84
C GLN A 42 14.47 -26.29 5.86
N TYR A 43 14.11 -26.29 4.57
CA TYR A 43 14.77 -27.14 3.56
C TYR A 43 15.52 -26.35 2.47
N CYS A 44 15.32 -25.04 2.39
CA CYS A 44 15.88 -24.14 1.37
C CYS A 44 16.54 -22.88 1.98
N ALA A 45 16.93 -22.90 3.26
CA ALA A 45 17.66 -21.81 3.91
C ALA A 45 19.16 -21.81 3.57
N THR A 46 19.48 -21.75 2.28
CA THR A 46 20.85 -21.70 1.73
C THR A 46 20.82 -20.96 0.40
N ASP A 47 21.95 -20.42 -0.02
CA ASP A 47 22.17 -19.73 -1.29
C ASP A 47 22.68 -20.66 -2.41
N ASP A 48 23.00 -21.92 -2.08
CA ASP A 48 23.38 -22.95 -3.06
C ASP A 48 22.17 -23.47 -3.86
N GLU A 49 22.14 -23.18 -5.16
CA GLU A 49 21.04 -23.55 -6.07
C GLU A 49 20.79 -25.07 -6.14
N ALA A 50 21.82 -25.90 -6.02
CA ALA A 50 21.67 -27.35 -6.04
C ALA A 50 20.93 -27.86 -4.79
N SER A 51 21.30 -27.33 -3.62
CA SER A 51 20.62 -27.59 -2.35
C SER A 51 19.20 -27.05 -2.36
N ILE A 52 18.97 -25.83 -2.89
CA ILE A 52 17.62 -25.25 -3.05
C ILE A 52 16.74 -26.17 -3.90
N ALA A 53 17.22 -26.63 -5.06
CA ALA A 53 16.46 -27.52 -5.94
C ALA A 53 16.06 -28.83 -5.24
N THR A 54 16.97 -29.41 -4.48
CA THR A 54 16.71 -30.63 -3.67
C THR A 54 15.69 -30.35 -2.55
N GLY A 55 15.80 -29.19 -1.90
CA GLY A 55 14.87 -28.72 -0.88
C GLY A 55 13.46 -28.52 -1.43
N ILE A 56 13.32 -27.93 -2.62
CA ILE A 56 12.02 -27.75 -3.30
C ILE A 56 11.32 -29.09 -3.52
N GLU A 57 12.04 -30.09 -4.04
CA GLU A 57 11.46 -31.42 -4.26
C GLU A 57 11.08 -32.09 -2.94
N THR A 58 11.88 -31.90 -1.88
CA THR A 58 11.55 -32.38 -0.54
C THR A 58 10.26 -31.75 -0.01
N VAL A 59 10.08 -30.44 -0.16
CA VAL A 59 8.87 -29.72 0.26
C VAL A 59 7.65 -30.19 -0.54
N LYS A 60 7.78 -30.33 -1.86
CA LYS A 60 6.70 -30.88 -2.72
C LYS A 60 6.29 -32.29 -2.27
N ASP A 61 7.27 -33.13 -1.93
CA ASP A 61 7.03 -34.48 -1.44
C ASP A 61 6.33 -34.51 -0.08
N ILE A 62 6.71 -33.61 0.84
CA ILE A 62 6.06 -33.44 2.15
C ILE A 62 4.59 -33.05 1.94
N LEU A 63 4.33 -32.04 1.12
CA LEU A 63 2.96 -31.60 0.82
C LEU A 63 2.16 -32.73 0.17
N ARG A 64 2.70 -33.41 -0.84
CA ARG A 64 2.00 -34.52 -1.52
C ARG A 64 1.65 -35.67 -0.59
N LYS A 65 2.53 -36.00 0.36
CA LYS A 65 2.36 -37.17 1.26
C LYS A 65 1.54 -36.86 2.50
N HIS A 66 1.62 -35.64 3.02
CA HIS A 66 1.12 -35.33 4.36
C HIS A 66 -0.01 -34.28 4.36
N TYR A 67 -0.15 -33.46 3.32
CA TYR A 67 -1.26 -32.51 3.25
C TYR A 67 -2.60 -33.25 3.11
N VAL A 68 -3.56 -32.88 3.96
CA VAL A 68 -4.88 -33.50 3.95
C VAL A 68 -5.81 -32.73 3.02
N HIS A 69 -6.08 -33.29 1.84
CA HIS A 69 -7.19 -32.83 1.01
C HIS A 69 -8.51 -33.33 1.60
N ARG A 70 -9.47 -32.42 1.80
CA ARG A 70 -10.78 -32.76 2.38
C ARG A 70 -11.53 -33.85 1.60
N SER A 71 -11.35 -33.94 0.29
CA SER A 71 -11.91 -34.99 -0.57
C SER A 71 -11.27 -36.38 -0.34
N GLU A 72 -10.05 -36.42 0.19
CA GLU A 72 -9.27 -37.64 0.42
C GLU A 72 -9.21 -38.03 1.91
N ALA A 73 -9.89 -37.27 2.77
CA ALA A 73 -9.87 -37.47 4.23
C ALA A 73 -10.16 -38.93 4.63
N GLY A 74 -11.16 -39.56 4.01
CA GLY A 74 -11.50 -40.97 4.28
C GLY A 74 -10.40 -41.95 3.89
N LEU A 75 -9.65 -41.68 2.81
CA LEU A 75 -8.52 -42.51 2.39
C LEU A 75 -7.35 -42.38 3.37
N ILE A 76 -7.08 -41.16 3.84
CA ILE A 76 -6.03 -40.89 4.83
C ILE A 76 -6.39 -41.51 6.18
N GLN A 77 -7.65 -41.39 6.63
CA GLN A 77 -8.14 -42.07 7.83
C GLN A 77 -7.95 -43.60 7.75
N SER A 78 -8.30 -44.20 6.60
CA SER A 78 -8.05 -45.64 6.35
C SER A 78 -6.55 -45.96 6.40
N THR A 79 -5.72 -45.11 5.79
CA THR A 79 -4.25 -45.28 5.81
C THR A 79 -3.69 -45.23 7.23
N ILE A 80 -4.17 -44.32 8.08
CA ILE A 80 -3.79 -44.24 9.50
C ILE A 80 -4.19 -45.54 10.22
N LYS A 81 -5.42 -46.02 10.00
CA LYS A 81 -5.90 -47.28 10.60
C LYS A 81 -5.04 -48.47 10.20
N GLU A 82 -4.76 -48.65 8.90
CA GLU A 82 -4.02 -49.82 8.40
C GLU A 82 -2.52 -49.77 8.75
N ARG A 83 -1.92 -48.57 8.82
CA ARG A 83 -0.49 -48.39 9.16
C ARG A 83 -0.23 -48.12 10.65
N GLY A 84 -1.28 -47.93 11.44
CA GLY A 84 -1.23 -47.54 12.86
C GLY A 84 -0.91 -46.06 13.10
N ARG A 85 -0.04 -45.45 12.28
CA ARG A 85 0.34 -44.02 12.39
C ARG A 85 0.55 -43.35 11.04
N HIS A 86 0.23 -42.07 10.96
CA HIS A 86 0.56 -41.24 9.80
C HIS A 86 0.80 -39.79 10.20
N LYS A 87 1.73 -39.14 9.51
CA LYS A 87 1.96 -37.70 9.63
C LYS A 87 1.01 -36.95 8.72
N VAL A 88 0.35 -35.93 9.24
CA VAL A 88 -0.59 -35.07 8.52
C VAL A 88 -0.25 -33.59 8.71
N ILE A 89 -0.54 -32.80 7.67
CA ILE A 89 -0.54 -31.33 7.71
C ILE A 89 -2.00 -30.91 7.61
N ASP A 90 -2.52 -30.32 8.68
CA ASP A 90 -3.92 -29.95 8.79
C ASP A 90 -4.10 -28.72 9.69
N GLN A 91 -5.26 -28.09 9.59
CA GLN A 91 -5.69 -27.04 10.49
C GLN A 91 -6.37 -27.68 11.72
N VAL A 92 -5.80 -27.41 12.90
CA VAL A 92 -6.21 -28.02 14.17
C VAL A 92 -6.72 -26.95 15.12
N SER A 93 -7.90 -27.17 15.69
CA SER A 93 -8.43 -26.36 16.81
C SER A 93 -8.67 -27.26 18.02
N VAL A 94 -8.69 -26.68 19.21
CA VAL A 94 -8.87 -27.38 20.49
C VAL A 94 -10.01 -26.71 21.26
N ALA A 95 -10.78 -27.50 22.01
CA ALA A 95 -11.76 -26.99 22.96
C ALA A 95 -11.67 -27.77 24.27
N LEU A 96 -12.00 -27.10 25.39
CA LEU A 96 -12.21 -27.79 26.66
C LEU A 96 -13.57 -28.49 26.64
N ASN A 97 -13.59 -29.79 26.82
CA ASN A 97 -14.82 -30.55 27.05
C ASN A 97 -15.07 -30.63 28.57
N GLU A 98 -15.95 -29.77 29.06
CA GLU A 98 -16.32 -29.69 30.48
C GLU A 98 -16.96 -30.98 31.03
N LYS A 99 -17.49 -31.85 30.17
CA LYS A 99 -18.11 -33.12 30.59
C LYS A 99 -17.09 -34.20 30.88
N THR A 100 -15.96 -34.18 30.17
CA THR A 100 -14.87 -35.15 30.31
C THR A 100 -13.64 -34.57 31.01
N ASP A 101 -13.67 -33.28 31.33
CA ASP A 101 -12.54 -32.51 31.89
C ASP A 101 -11.25 -32.68 31.08
N ALA A 102 -11.39 -32.68 29.75
CA ALA A 102 -10.28 -32.92 28.84
C ALA A 102 -10.28 -31.91 27.69
N TYR A 103 -9.08 -31.57 27.21
CA TYR A 103 -8.94 -30.83 25.96
C TYR A 103 -9.10 -31.80 24.79
N GLU A 104 -9.92 -31.39 23.82
CA GLU A 104 -10.25 -32.15 22.64
C GLU A 104 -9.93 -31.35 21.38
N ALA A 105 -9.07 -31.91 20.54
CA ALA A 105 -8.71 -31.37 19.24
C ALA A 105 -9.70 -31.80 18.15
N VAL A 106 -9.84 -30.93 17.15
CA VAL A 106 -10.59 -31.11 15.92
C VAL A 106 -9.65 -30.80 14.76
N PHE A 107 -9.57 -31.75 13.82
CA PHE A 107 -8.84 -31.60 12.57
C PHE A 107 -9.84 -31.25 11.46
N GLU A 108 -9.69 -30.08 10.86
CA GLU A 108 -10.68 -29.55 9.92
C GLU A 108 -10.72 -30.34 8.60
N ASN A 109 -9.57 -30.60 7.97
CA ASN A 109 -9.54 -31.28 6.68
C ASN A 109 -9.64 -32.80 6.82
N LEU A 110 -8.96 -33.38 7.81
CA LEU A 110 -9.05 -34.81 8.13
C LEU A 110 -10.42 -35.19 8.66
N GLY A 111 -11.17 -34.23 9.22
CA GLY A 111 -12.55 -34.41 9.65
C GLY A 111 -12.71 -35.24 10.92
N ILE A 112 -11.66 -35.41 11.71
CA ILE A 112 -11.69 -36.11 13.00
C ILE A 112 -11.93 -35.14 14.15
N LYS A 113 -12.68 -35.58 15.16
CA LYS A 113 -13.13 -34.77 16.30
C LYS A 113 -12.94 -35.53 17.59
N ARG A 114 -12.95 -34.81 18.71
CA ARG A 114 -12.82 -35.36 20.07
C ARG A 114 -11.47 -36.05 20.29
N VAL A 115 -10.42 -35.59 19.64
CA VAL A 115 -9.09 -36.19 19.74
C VAL A 115 -8.42 -35.66 21.00
N ALA A 116 -8.13 -36.50 21.98
CA ALA A 116 -7.57 -36.02 23.25
C ALA A 116 -6.21 -35.34 23.05
N ILE A 117 -6.00 -34.21 23.72
CA ILE A 117 -4.72 -33.49 23.71
C ILE A 117 -4.32 -33.11 25.14
N ASP A 118 -3.03 -33.19 25.43
CA ASP A 118 -2.53 -32.93 26.77
C ASP A 118 -2.54 -31.41 27.10
N SER A 119 -2.67 -31.11 28.39
CA SER A 119 -2.71 -29.72 28.86
C SER A 119 -1.40 -28.95 28.64
N ALA A 120 -0.24 -29.61 28.53
CA ALA A 120 1.03 -28.92 28.34
C ALA A 120 1.14 -28.38 26.91
N THR A 121 0.73 -29.16 25.90
CA THR A 121 0.64 -28.72 24.50
C THR A 121 -0.31 -27.53 24.37
N VAL A 122 -1.48 -27.59 25.02
CA VAL A 122 -2.45 -26.48 24.99
C VAL A 122 -1.90 -25.22 25.68
N LYS A 123 -1.21 -25.37 26.81
CA LYS A 123 -0.56 -24.23 27.51
C LYS A 123 0.58 -23.62 26.69
N ALA A 124 1.34 -24.43 25.97
CA ALA A 124 2.41 -23.96 25.09
C ALA A 124 1.86 -23.26 23.85
N HIS A 125 0.69 -23.68 23.37
CA HIS A 125 0.06 -23.18 22.14
C HIS A 125 -1.40 -22.75 22.36
N PRO A 126 -1.63 -21.69 23.17
CA PRO A 126 -2.99 -21.28 23.57
C PRO A 126 -3.87 -20.86 22.39
N LYS A 127 -3.28 -20.51 21.24
CA LYS A 127 -4.01 -20.18 20.00
C LYS A 127 -4.87 -21.34 19.48
N LEU A 128 -4.50 -22.58 19.78
CA LEU A 128 -5.31 -23.76 19.44
C LEU A 128 -6.71 -23.68 20.06
N LEU A 129 -6.90 -23.04 21.22
CA LEU A 129 -8.20 -22.94 21.91
C LEU A 129 -9.20 -21.99 21.25
N VAL A 130 -8.72 -21.21 20.29
CA VAL A 130 -9.45 -20.05 19.79
C VAL A 130 -9.91 -20.28 18.36
N THR A 131 -8.96 -20.69 17.53
CA THR A 131 -9.07 -20.81 16.08
C THR A 131 -8.29 -22.02 15.61
N GLY A 132 -8.48 -22.40 14.35
CA GLY A 132 -7.69 -23.44 13.72
C GLY A 132 -6.28 -22.94 13.39
N VAL A 133 -5.26 -23.62 13.90
CA VAL A 133 -3.84 -23.38 13.60
C VAL A 133 -3.32 -24.48 12.70
N TRP A 134 -2.57 -24.14 11.65
CA TRP A 134 -1.92 -25.14 10.81
C TRP A 134 -0.83 -25.86 11.60
N CYS A 135 -0.92 -27.18 11.64
CA CYS A 135 -0.03 -28.04 12.41
C CYS A 135 0.47 -29.20 11.55
N ILE A 136 1.69 -29.64 11.85
CA ILE A 136 2.20 -30.96 11.47
C ILE A 136 1.90 -31.87 12.66
N ALA A 137 1.06 -32.89 12.46
CA ALA A 137 0.67 -33.82 13.51
C ALA A 137 1.02 -35.26 13.14
N ASP A 138 1.48 -36.04 14.12
CA ASP A 138 1.52 -37.49 14.02
C ASP A 138 0.23 -38.06 14.63
N VAL A 139 -0.63 -38.61 13.77
CA VAL A 139 -1.95 -39.11 14.15
C VAL A 139 -1.93 -40.64 14.12
N GLN A 140 -2.49 -41.24 15.17
CA GLN A 140 -2.63 -42.68 15.32
C GLN A 140 -4.11 -43.07 15.44
N TYR A 141 -4.38 -44.34 15.16
CA TYR A 141 -5.71 -44.92 15.34
C TYR A 141 -5.63 -46.20 16.15
N GLU A 142 -6.33 -46.21 17.28
CA GLU A 142 -6.47 -47.38 18.15
C GLU A 142 -7.94 -47.54 18.54
N PHE A 143 -8.54 -48.65 18.13
CA PHE A 143 -9.96 -48.90 18.41
C PHE A 143 -10.18 -49.18 19.90
N SER A 144 -11.19 -48.51 20.47
CA SER A 144 -11.66 -48.74 21.83
C SER A 144 -13.11 -49.21 21.81
N GLU A 145 -13.45 -50.23 22.60
CA GLU A 145 -14.83 -50.68 22.78
C GLU A 145 -15.67 -49.66 23.59
N ASP A 146 -15.03 -48.80 24.39
CA ASP A 146 -15.71 -47.70 25.07
C ASP A 146 -15.94 -46.53 24.11
N SER A 147 -17.20 -46.33 23.71
CA SER A 147 -17.65 -45.24 22.84
C SER A 147 -17.35 -43.81 23.35
N ARG A 148 -16.95 -43.65 24.62
CA ARG A 148 -16.53 -42.36 25.19
C ARG A 148 -15.08 -42.03 24.84
N ILE A 149 -14.26 -43.02 24.54
CA ILE A 149 -12.85 -42.86 24.20
C ILE A 149 -12.77 -42.68 22.68
N SER A 150 -12.21 -41.56 22.24
CA SER A 150 -11.94 -41.36 20.82
C SER A 150 -10.87 -42.35 20.35
N PRO A 151 -11.07 -43.03 19.21
CA PRO A 151 -10.08 -43.96 18.68
C PRO A 151 -8.88 -43.25 18.04
N TRP A 152 -8.94 -41.92 17.93
CA TRP A 152 -7.87 -41.11 17.36
C TRP A 152 -6.97 -40.58 18.47
N ILE A 153 -5.66 -40.68 18.25
CA ILE A 153 -4.64 -40.24 19.21
C ILE A 153 -3.66 -39.31 18.49
N ILE A 154 -3.29 -38.21 19.14
CA ILE A 154 -2.20 -37.33 18.71
C ILE A 154 -0.95 -37.75 19.46
N ASP A 155 0.05 -38.21 18.72
CA ASP A 155 1.37 -38.54 19.29
C ASP A 155 2.22 -37.28 19.39
N THR A 156 2.29 -36.51 18.30
CA THR A 156 2.92 -35.18 18.31
C THR A 156 2.05 -34.17 17.58
N LEU A 157 2.03 -32.94 18.09
CA LEU A 157 1.40 -31.79 17.43
C LEU A 157 2.39 -30.63 17.42
N LYS A 158 2.83 -30.25 16.22
CA LYS A 158 3.74 -29.12 16.02
C LYS A 158 3.04 -28.04 15.20
N PRO A 159 2.66 -26.91 15.80
CA PRO A 159 2.21 -25.75 15.03
C PRO A 159 3.28 -25.32 14.03
N ILE A 160 2.85 -24.93 12.84
CA ILE A 160 3.70 -24.39 11.78
C ILE A 160 3.96 -22.92 12.12
N GLN A 161 4.78 -22.70 13.13
CA GLN A 161 5.17 -21.40 13.68
C GLN A 161 6.64 -21.43 14.11
N ILE A 162 7.33 -20.30 14.03
CA ILE A 162 8.69 -20.13 14.53
C ILE A 162 8.66 -20.10 16.05
N ALA A 163 9.30 -21.08 16.68
CA ALA A 163 9.16 -21.35 18.11
C ALA A 163 9.70 -20.23 19.03
N LYS A 164 10.69 -19.47 18.57
CA LYS A 164 11.27 -18.35 19.32
C LYS A 164 11.96 -17.37 18.38
N VAL A 165 11.66 -16.10 18.55
CA VAL A 165 12.27 -14.99 17.79
C VAL A 165 13.23 -14.24 18.70
N ASP A 166 14.45 -13.98 18.20
CA ASP A 166 15.45 -13.16 18.86
C ASP A 166 15.26 -11.68 18.46
N TYR A 167 14.54 -10.95 19.31
CA TYR A 167 14.22 -9.55 19.05
C TYR A 167 15.43 -8.62 19.21
N ASP A 168 16.32 -8.92 20.17
CA ASP A 168 17.53 -8.12 20.37
C ASP A 168 18.46 -8.29 19.17
N GLY A 169 18.64 -9.53 18.69
CA GLY A 169 19.37 -9.81 17.46
C GLY A 169 18.78 -9.12 16.22
N TYR A 170 17.45 -9.02 16.10
CA TYR A 170 16.80 -8.27 15.02
C TYR A 170 17.14 -6.78 15.04
N ARG A 171 17.19 -6.17 16.23
CA ARG A 171 17.56 -4.75 16.40
C ARG A 171 19.03 -4.50 16.13
N GLU A 172 19.92 -5.37 16.58
CA GLU A 172 21.35 -5.25 16.33
C GLU A 172 21.66 -5.44 14.84
N ALA A 173 21.01 -6.40 14.18
CA ALA A 173 21.16 -6.62 12.76
C ALA A 173 20.66 -5.43 11.94
N ARG A 174 19.62 -4.71 12.38
CA ARG A 174 19.11 -3.49 11.72
C ARG A 174 20.20 -2.42 11.55
N ASP A 175 21.15 -2.30 12.47
CA ASP A 175 22.27 -1.34 12.38
C ASP A 175 23.24 -1.64 11.22
N GLN A 176 23.23 -2.87 10.70
CA GLN A 176 24.06 -3.24 9.56
C GLN A 176 23.49 -2.72 8.23
N PHE A 177 22.22 -2.34 8.18
CA PHE A 177 21.53 -1.89 6.97
C PHE A 177 21.36 -0.37 6.95
N THR A 178 21.51 0.22 5.77
CA THR A 178 21.01 1.59 5.55
C THR A 178 19.48 1.61 5.57
N THR A 179 18.88 2.78 5.77
CA THR A 179 17.42 2.93 5.77
C THR A 179 16.79 2.44 4.46
N GLU A 180 17.42 2.71 3.31
CA GLU A 180 16.91 2.25 2.01
C GLU A 180 17.00 0.74 1.86
N GLU A 181 18.15 0.14 2.20
CA GLU A 181 18.30 -1.33 2.17
C GLU A 181 17.30 -2.02 3.09
N TRP A 182 17.01 -1.43 4.25
CA TRP A 182 16.04 -1.97 5.19
C TRP A 182 14.60 -1.89 4.66
N ILE A 183 14.20 -0.75 4.10
CA ILE A 183 12.90 -0.61 3.44
C ILE A 183 12.80 -1.62 2.29
N ASP A 184 13.87 -1.82 1.53
CA ASP A 184 13.91 -2.78 0.43
C ASP A 184 13.78 -4.22 0.90
N LEU A 185 14.45 -4.60 1.99
CA LEU A 185 14.25 -5.89 2.63
C LEU A 185 12.81 -6.08 3.12
N LEU A 186 12.18 -5.07 3.72
CA LEU A 186 10.76 -5.15 4.11
C LEU A 186 9.85 -5.31 2.89
N MET A 187 10.13 -4.61 1.79
CA MET A 187 9.40 -4.73 0.52
C MET A 187 9.55 -6.14 -0.08
N GLN A 188 10.77 -6.70 -0.09
CA GLN A 188 11.01 -8.08 -0.51
C GLN A 188 10.27 -9.07 0.42
N SER A 189 10.24 -8.80 1.72
CA SER A 189 9.57 -9.65 2.72
C SER A 189 8.06 -9.77 2.48
N ILE A 190 7.41 -8.70 2.01
CA ILE A 190 6.00 -8.70 1.58
C ILE A 190 5.81 -9.13 0.10
N GLY A 191 6.88 -9.53 -0.58
CA GLY A 191 6.87 -10.16 -1.89
C GLY A 191 7.11 -9.24 -3.10
N PHE A 192 7.41 -7.95 -2.88
CA PHE A 192 7.58 -6.97 -3.96
C PHE A 192 9.05 -6.72 -4.32
N ASP A 193 9.31 -6.48 -5.60
CA ASP A 193 10.63 -6.03 -6.07
C ASP A 193 10.80 -4.53 -5.77
N PRO A 194 11.68 -4.14 -4.83
CA PRO A 194 11.86 -2.73 -4.48
C PRO A 194 12.33 -1.85 -5.63
N ALA A 195 12.98 -2.40 -6.66
CA ALA A 195 13.54 -1.61 -7.76
C ALA A 195 12.46 -0.96 -8.65
N VAL A 196 11.23 -1.50 -8.65
CA VAL A 196 10.12 -0.97 -9.46
C VAL A 196 9.24 0.04 -8.72
N PHE A 197 9.49 0.29 -7.43
CA PHE A 197 8.71 1.22 -6.62
C PHE A 197 9.50 2.49 -6.27
N GLY A 198 8.85 3.64 -6.36
CA GLY A 198 9.33 4.88 -5.77
C GLY A 198 9.30 4.85 -4.24
N ARG A 199 10.03 5.75 -3.58
CA ARG A 199 10.14 5.77 -2.11
C ARG A 199 8.77 5.98 -1.45
N ARG A 200 7.94 6.88 -2.00
CA ARG A 200 6.57 7.07 -1.50
C ARG A 200 5.72 5.80 -1.65
N SER A 201 5.82 5.12 -2.79
CA SER A 201 5.08 3.87 -3.03
C SER A 201 5.51 2.76 -2.08
N LYS A 202 6.81 2.64 -1.75
CA LYS A 202 7.31 1.72 -0.73
C LYS A 202 6.69 2.03 0.64
N LEU A 203 6.71 3.29 1.08
CA LEU A 203 6.11 3.70 2.35
C LEU A 203 4.61 3.41 2.40
N LEU A 204 3.86 3.68 1.33
CA LEU A 204 2.42 3.35 1.25
C LEU A 204 2.17 1.84 1.36
N GLN A 205 3.03 0.99 0.78
CA GLN A 205 2.93 -0.46 0.96
C GLN A 205 3.22 -0.86 2.40
N LEU A 206 4.26 -0.29 3.02
CA LEU A 206 4.61 -0.57 4.41
C LEU A 206 3.55 -0.06 5.41
N MET A 207 2.78 0.98 5.08
CA MET A 207 1.67 1.44 5.91
C MET A 207 0.61 0.35 6.14
N ARG A 208 0.46 -0.60 5.21
CA ARG A 208 -0.43 -1.76 5.36
C ARG A 208 0.03 -2.73 6.45
N LEU A 209 1.29 -2.64 6.90
CA LEU A 209 1.84 -3.43 8.01
C LEU A 209 1.61 -2.77 9.38
N ILE A 210 1.26 -1.48 9.43
CA ILE A 210 1.05 -0.76 10.70
C ILE A 210 0.00 -1.44 11.60
N PRO A 211 -1.15 -1.94 11.09
CA PRO A 211 -2.09 -2.68 11.92
C PRO A 211 -1.48 -3.85 12.70
N PHE A 212 -0.44 -4.50 12.15
CA PHE A 212 0.24 -5.64 12.78
C PHE A 212 1.23 -5.20 13.87
N VAL A 213 1.85 -4.02 13.74
CA VAL A 213 2.90 -3.54 14.66
C VAL A 213 2.40 -2.54 15.72
N GLU A 214 1.21 -1.97 15.53
CA GLU A 214 0.62 -0.96 16.42
C GLU A 214 -0.75 -1.42 16.95
N ARG A 215 -1.00 -1.22 18.25
CA ARG A 215 -2.21 -1.73 18.92
C ARG A 215 -3.42 -0.86 18.62
N ASN A 216 -4.55 -1.50 18.31
CA ASN A 216 -5.81 -0.81 18.02
C ASN A 216 -5.60 0.35 17.04
N TYR A 217 -4.86 0.07 15.97
CA TYR A 217 -4.70 0.98 14.86
C TYR A 217 -5.80 0.68 13.83
N ASN A 218 -6.46 1.72 13.37
CA ASN A 218 -7.64 1.61 12.51
C ASN A 218 -7.34 2.34 11.22
N ILE A 219 -7.18 1.60 10.13
CA ILE A 219 -6.86 2.14 8.82
C ILE A 219 -7.98 1.78 7.84
N ILE A 220 -8.26 2.70 6.92
CA ILE A 220 -9.09 2.42 5.76
C ILE A 220 -8.25 2.59 4.49
N GLU A 221 -8.41 1.66 3.55
CA GLU A 221 -7.86 1.76 2.21
C GLU A 221 -8.98 1.62 1.19
N LEU A 222 -9.27 2.71 0.48
CA LEU A 222 -10.16 2.70 -0.67
C LEU A 222 -9.39 3.08 -1.93
N GLY A 223 -9.58 2.33 -3.01
CA GLY A 223 -8.99 2.64 -4.30
C GLY A 223 -9.33 1.64 -5.39
N PRO A 224 -8.74 1.78 -6.59
CA PRO A 224 -9.03 0.94 -7.75
C PRO A 224 -8.81 -0.56 -7.51
N LYS A 225 -9.50 -1.41 -8.29
CA LYS A 225 -9.31 -2.86 -8.24
C LYS A 225 -7.88 -3.25 -8.67
N GLY A 226 -7.34 -4.32 -8.07
CA GLY A 226 -6.05 -4.90 -8.47
C GLY A 226 -4.80 -4.31 -7.80
N THR A 227 -4.95 -3.48 -6.76
CA THR A 227 -3.82 -2.88 -6.01
C THR A 227 -3.33 -3.74 -4.83
N GLY A 228 -3.79 -4.98 -4.70
CA GLY A 228 -3.36 -5.94 -3.67
C GLY A 228 -3.82 -5.67 -2.24
N LYS A 229 -4.83 -4.81 -2.06
CA LYS A 229 -5.29 -4.32 -0.76
C LYS A 229 -5.60 -5.41 0.27
N SER A 230 -6.22 -6.50 -0.17
CA SER A 230 -6.67 -7.60 0.71
C SER A 230 -5.59 -8.66 0.93
N HIS A 231 -4.63 -8.77 0.00
CA HIS A 231 -3.64 -9.86 -0.04
C HIS A 231 -2.76 -9.89 1.22
N ILE A 232 -2.33 -8.72 1.69
CA ILE A 232 -1.46 -8.61 2.86
C ILE A 232 -2.18 -9.12 4.11
N TYR A 233 -3.46 -8.84 4.28
CA TYR A 233 -4.21 -9.26 5.47
C TYR A 233 -4.61 -10.73 5.46
N SER A 234 -4.56 -11.41 4.31
CA SER A 234 -4.81 -12.85 4.20
C SER A 234 -3.55 -13.71 4.26
N GLU A 235 -2.41 -13.23 3.74
CA GLU A 235 -1.21 -14.06 3.53
C GLU A 235 -0.02 -13.69 4.42
N PHE A 236 0.03 -12.47 4.97
CA PHE A 236 1.22 -11.94 5.68
C PHE A 236 1.35 -12.37 7.14
N SER A 237 0.31 -12.86 7.81
CA SER A 237 0.46 -13.15 9.23
C SER A 237 -0.50 -14.20 9.71
N PRO A 238 -0.03 -15.15 10.54
CA PRO A 238 -0.92 -16.02 11.29
C PRO A 238 -1.67 -15.30 12.43
N HIS A 239 -1.43 -13.99 12.64
CA HIS A 239 -2.13 -13.16 13.63
C HIS A 239 -3.11 -12.17 12.97
N GLY A 240 -3.34 -12.28 11.66
CA GLY A 240 -4.37 -11.55 10.93
C GLY A 240 -5.54 -12.43 10.53
N GLN A 241 -6.75 -11.88 10.58
CA GLN A 241 -7.94 -12.51 10.02
C GLN A 241 -8.61 -11.59 9.01
N LEU A 242 -8.68 -12.02 7.75
CA LEU A 242 -9.48 -11.38 6.71
C LEU A 242 -10.91 -11.92 6.75
N ILE A 243 -11.90 -11.04 6.69
CA ILE A 243 -13.33 -11.38 6.64
C ILE A 243 -14.03 -10.57 5.54
N SER A 244 -15.05 -11.15 4.91
CA SER A 244 -15.91 -10.39 4.00
C SER A 244 -16.82 -9.44 4.78
N GLY A 245 -16.84 -8.16 4.41
CA GLY A 245 -17.54 -7.10 5.12
C GLY A 245 -19.05 -7.28 5.28
N GLY A 246 -19.70 -8.07 4.42
CA GLY A 246 -21.15 -8.30 4.46
C GLY A 246 -21.62 -9.34 5.48
N GLU A 247 -20.73 -10.15 6.04
CA GLU A 247 -21.10 -11.33 6.86
C GLU A 247 -20.78 -11.17 8.36
N ILE A 248 -20.37 -9.98 8.80
CA ILE A 248 -19.94 -9.76 10.18
C ILE A 248 -21.13 -9.55 11.13
N THR A 249 -21.14 -10.29 12.23
CA THR A 249 -22.13 -10.13 13.31
C THR A 249 -21.43 -9.76 14.63
N VAL A 250 -22.16 -9.14 15.54
CA VAL A 250 -21.64 -8.78 16.89
C VAL A 250 -21.03 -9.99 17.62
N PRO A 251 -21.66 -11.18 17.65
CA PRO A 251 -21.09 -12.36 18.31
C PRO A 251 -19.78 -12.83 17.70
N LYS A 252 -19.65 -12.74 16.36
CA LYS A 252 -18.43 -13.14 15.66
C LYS A 252 -17.29 -12.17 15.93
N LEU A 253 -17.56 -10.86 15.95
CA LEU A 253 -16.52 -9.86 16.14
C LEU A 253 -16.12 -9.68 17.62
N PHE A 254 -17.09 -9.58 18.54
CA PHE A 254 -16.86 -9.11 19.91
C PHE A 254 -17.11 -10.16 20.98
N VAL A 255 -18.37 -10.51 21.23
CA VAL A 255 -18.73 -11.51 22.25
C VAL A 255 -20.10 -12.10 21.95
N ASN A 256 -20.19 -13.41 22.09
CA ASN A 256 -21.44 -14.10 22.08
C ASN A 256 -22.05 -14.13 23.48
N ASN A 257 -23.19 -13.45 23.67
CA ASN A 257 -23.87 -13.37 24.96
C ASN A 257 -24.47 -14.71 25.42
N SER A 258 -24.71 -15.68 24.54
CA SER A 258 -25.32 -16.94 24.95
C SER A 258 -24.34 -17.87 25.67
N ASN A 259 -23.04 -17.78 25.37
CA ASN A 259 -22.01 -18.63 25.95
C ASN A 259 -20.79 -17.86 26.50
N GLY A 260 -20.79 -16.53 26.44
CA GLY A 260 -19.70 -15.68 26.91
C GLY A 260 -18.42 -15.73 26.06
N ARG A 261 -18.41 -16.46 24.93
CA ARG A 261 -17.21 -16.63 24.11
C ARG A 261 -16.84 -15.30 23.45
N ILE A 262 -15.60 -14.87 23.68
CA ILE A 262 -15.02 -13.69 23.02
C ILE A 262 -14.90 -13.98 21.51
N GLY A 263 -15.13 -12.95 20.71
CA GLY A 263 -15.04 -12.97 19.25
C GLY A 263 -13.63 -12.66 18.75
N LEU A 264 -13.51 -12.38 17.46
CA LEU A 264 -12.22 -12.20 16.78
C LEU A 264 -11.30 -11.17 17.45
N VAL A 265 -11.84 -10.04 17.94
CA VAL A 265 -10.99 -8.97 18.50
C VAL A 265 -10.20 -9.38 19.75
N GLY A 266 -10.63 -10.43 20.46
CA GLY A 266 -9.94 -10.90 21.66
C GLY A 266 -8.68 -11.70 21.39
N PHE A 267 -8.42 -12.08 20.14
CA PHE A 267 -7.42 -13.10 19.83
C PHE A 267 -6.50 -12.77 18.66
N TRP A 268 -6.98 -11.98 17.72
CA TRP A 268 -6.23 -11.57 16.54
C TRP A 268 -5.55 -10.22 16.77
N ASP A 269 -4.37 -10.02 16.21
CA ASP A 269 -3.71 -8.72 16.23
C ASP A 269 -4.34 -7.77 15.22
N VAL A 270 -4.86 -8.31 14.11
CA VAL A 270 -5.53 -7.57 13.05
C VAL A 270 -6.80 -8.29 12.61
N VAL A 271 -7.91 -7.56 12.55
CA VAL A 271 -9.15 -8.00 11.87
C VAL A 271 -9.35 -7.09 10.67
N ALA A 272 -9.22 -7.66 9.47
CA ALA A 272 -9.35 -6.96 8.21
C ALA A 272 -10.69 -7.26 7.54
N PHE A 273 -11.36 -6.22 7.06
CA PHE A 273 -12.65 -6.28 6.40
C PHE A 273 -12.45 -6.06 4.91
N ASP A 274 -12.54 -7.15 4.13
CA ASP A 274 -12.50 -7.09 2.67
C ASP A 274 -13.86 -6.71 2.10
N GLU A 275 -13.85 -6.11 0.91
CA GLU A 275 -15.02 -5.58 0.25
C GLU A 275 -15.90 -4.76 1.20
N PHE A 276 -15.28 -3.97 2.06
CA PHE A 276 -15.99 -3.18 3.05
C PHE A 276 -16.86 -2.10 2.41
N ALA A 277 -16.48 -1.65 1.20
CA ALA A 277 -17.26 -0.77 0.35
C ALA A 277 -18.44 -1.51 -0.34
N GLY A 278 -19.52 -0.78 -0.59
CA GLY A 278 -20.76 -1.23 -1.22
C GLY A 278 -21.96 -0.56 -0.54
N ARG A 279 -22.57 0.45 -1.19
CA ARG A 279 -23.71 1.21 -0.64
C ARG A 279 -24.94 0.35 -0.39
N GLU A 280 -25.09 -0.72 -1.16
CA GLU A 280 -26.16 -1.70 -1.04
C GLU A 280 -26.01 -2.62 0.17
N LYS A 281 -24.81 -2.70 0.75
CA LYS A 281 -24.56 -3.54 1.93
C LYS A 281 -25.23 -2.92 3.15
N THR A 282 -25.84 -3.76 3.97
CA THR A 282 -26.49 -3.32 5.22
C THR A 282 -25.75 -3.90 6.41
N ALA A 283 -25.29 -3.02 7.30
CA ALA A 283 -24.68 -3.41 8.56
C ALA A 283 -25.65 -3.20 9.72
N ASN A 284 -25.51 -4.01 10.76
CA ASN A 284 -26.30 -3.83 11.98
C ASN A 284 -25.81 -2.58 12.73
N LYS A 285 -26.70 -1.61 12.99
CA LYS A 285 -26.36 -0.37 13.73
C LYS A 285 -25.71 -0.64 15.08
N ALA A 286 -26.18 -1.66 15.81
CA ALA A 286 -25.59 -2.04 17.09
C ALA A 286 -24.13 -2.52 16.96
N LEU A 287 -23.77 -3.16 15.83
CA LEU A 287 -22.39 -3.52 15.55
C LEU A 287 -21.53 -2.27 15.40
N VAL A 288 -21.98 -1.29 14.60
CA VAL A 288 -21.24 -0.05 14.37
C VAL A 288 -21.04 0.72 15.67
N ASP A 289 -22.05 0.80 16.53
CA ASP A 289 -21.93 1.50 17.81
C ASP A 289 -20.93 0.81 18.77
N ILE A 290 -20.89 -0.52 18.80
CA ILE A 290 -19.87 -1.27 19.55
C ILE A 290 -18.48 -1.05 18.96
N MET A 291 -18.35 -1.05 17.62
CA MET A 291 -17.08 -0.75 16.94
C MET A 291 -16.59 0.64 17.27
N LYS A 292 -17.46 1.65 17.27
CA LYS A 292 -17.11 3.02 17.69
C LYS A 292 -16.50 3.03 19.10
N ASN A 293 -17.16 2.39 20.06
CA ASN A 293 -16.63 2.33 21.42
C ASN A 293 -15.26 1.63 21.47
N TYR A 294 -15.16 0.47 20.83
CA TYR A 294 -13.92 -0.32 20.76
C TYR A 294 -12.76 0.44 20.11
N MET A 295 -12.98 1.09 18.98
CA MET A 295 -11.97 1.84 18.24
C MET A 295 -11.44 3.04 19.03
N ALA A 296 -12.24 3.61 19.94
CA ALA A 296 -11.83 4.73 20.79
C ALA A 296 -11.16 4.29 22.09
N ASN A 297 -11.70 3.24 22.74
CA ASN A 297 -11.38 2.91 24.13
C ASN A 297 -10.66 1.57 24.29
N LYS A 298 -10.44 0.81 23.20
CA LYS A 298 -9.92 -0.58 23.24
C LYS A 298 -10.79 -1.52 24.07
N GLN A 299 -12.05 -1.15 24.28
CA GLN A 299 -12.98 -1.86 25.13
C GLN A 299 -14.36 -1.95 24.49
N PHE A 300 -15.04 -3.05 24.75
CA PHE A 300 -16.42 -3.26 24.37
C PHE A 300 -17.21 -3.79 25.57
N SER A 301 -18.49 -3.45 25.66
CA SER A 301 -19.37 -3.91 26.74
C SER A 301 -20.74 -4.28 26.19
N ARG A 302 -21.30 -5.34 26.76
CA ARG A 302 -22.68 -5.76 26.52
C ARG A 302 -23.37 -6.17 27.83
N GLY A 303 -23.30 -5.28 28.83
CA GLY A 303 -24.17 -5.29 30.02
C GLY A 303 -23.66 -6.06 31.25
N VAL A 304 -22.60 -6.87 31.13
CA VAL A 304 -22.13 -7.71 32.26
C VAL A 304 -20.77 -7.26 32.80
N ASN A 305 -19.80 -6.92 31.94
CA ASN A 305 -18.53 -6.25 32.28
C ASN A 305 -17.84 -5.71 30.99
N PRO A 306 -17.10 -4.59 31.05
CA PRO A 306 -16.24 -4.16 29.96
C PRO A 306 -15.13 -5.18 29.70
N MET A 307 -14.96 -5.59 28.44
CA MET A 307 -13.87 -6.46 28.00
C MET A 307 -12.87 -5.63 27.20
N GLY A 308 -11.58 -5.78 27.49
CA GLY A 308 -10.49 -5.16 26.74
C GLY A 308 -10.01 -6.06 25.59
N ALA A 309 -9.61 -5.45 24.49
CA ALA A 309 -8.98 -6.12 23.36
C ALA A 309 -8.02 -5.17 22.63
N GLU A 310 -7.04 -5.71 21.92
CA GLU A 310 -5.96 -4.92 21.32
C GLU A 310 -5.91 -5.01 19.78
N ALA A 311 -6.82 -5.78 19.18
CA ALA A 311 -6.90 -5.96 17.74
C ALA A 311 -7.04 -4.61 16.99
N SER A 312 -6.27 -4.48 15.92
CA SER A 312 -6.33 -3.38 14.96
C SER A 312 -7.37 -3.70 13.88
N PHE A 313 -8.00 -2.67 13.31
CA PHE A 313 -8.94 -2.82 12.20
C PHE A 313 -8.36 -2.29 10.89
N ALA A 314 -8.48 -3.08 9.83
CA ALA A 314 -8.16 -2.65 8.48
C ALA A 314 -9.42 -2.77 7.61
N PHE A 315 -9.90 -1.66 7.06
CA PHE A 315 -11.06 -1.63 6.19
C PHE A 315 -10.59 -1.48 4.75
N VAL A 316 -10.91 -2.46 3.90
CA VAL A 316 -10.43 -2.50 2.52
C VAL A 316 -11.64 -2.48 1.59
N GLY A 317 -11.65 -1.54 0.64
CA GLY A 317 -12.75 -1.39 -0.30
C GLY A 317 -12.33 -0.77 -1.62
N ASN A 318 -13.24 -0.78 -2.60
CA ASN A 318 -13.04 -0.08 -3.86
C ASN A 318 -13.75 1.27 -3.82
N THR A 319 -13.21 2.26 -4.53
CA THR A 319 -13.90 3.52 -4.81
C THR A 319 -14.90 3.31 -5.95
N ASP A 320 -16.07 3.94 -5.87
CA ASP A 320 -17.09 3.90 -6.92
C ASP A 320 -16.71 4.79 -8.11
N HIS A 321 -16.14 5.97 -7.82
CA HIS A 321 -15.75 6.96 -8.80
C HIS A 321 -14.27 7.34 -8.67
N ASN A 322 -13.78 8.12 -9.64
CA ASN A 322 -12.43 8.70 -9.56
C ASN A 322 -12.38 9.86 -8.55
N VAL A 323 -11.18 10.19 -8.07
CA VAL A 323 -10.96 11.24 -7.08
C VAL A 323 -11.62 12.59 -7.44
N PRO A 324 -11.41 13.19 -8.62
CA PRO A 324 -12.02 14.49 -8.90
C PRO A 324 -13.55 14.46 -8.93
N TRP A 325 -14.15 13.34 -9.36
CA TRP A 325 -15.60 13.19 -9.30
C TRP A 325 -16.09 13.10 -7.85
N MET A 326 -15.44 12.28 -7.01
CA MET A 326 -15.78 12.17 -5.59
C MET A 326 -15.65 13.52 -4.91
N LEU A 327 -14.55 14.24 -5.17
CA LEU A 327 -14.32 15.57 -4.61
C LEU A 327 -15.33 16.62 -5.08
N LYS A 328 -15.88 16.48 -6.29
CA LYS A 328 -16.85 17.43 -6.83
C LYS A 328 -18.28 17.15 -6.35
N ASN A 329 -18.67 15.87 -6.24
CA ASN A 329 -20.08 15.47 -6.11
C ASN A 329 -20.43 14.76 -4.80
N SER A 330 -19.46 14.22 -4.06
CA SER A 330 -19.68 13.56 -2.76
C SER A 330 -18.44 13.76 -1.88
N ASP A 331 -17.77 12.68 -1.47
CA ASP A 331 -16.64 12.63 -0.55
C ASP A 331 -15.82 11.35 -0.80
N LEU A 332 -14.65 11.21 -0.16
CA LEU A 332 -13.79 10.04 -0.36
C LEU A 332 -14.32 8.75 0.32
N PHE A 333 -15.30 8.86 1.23
CA PHE A 333 -15.92 7.73 1.92
C PHE A 333 -17.22 7.28 1.26
N GLU A 334 -17.59 7.87 0.12
CA GLU A 334 -18.91 7.73 -0.48
C GLU A 334 -19.32 6.28 -0.79
N ALA A 335 -18.34 5.38 -0.95
CA ALA A 335 -18.55 3.97 -1.26
C ALA A 335 -18.88 3.14 -0.01
N LEU A 336 -18.80 3.72 1.19
CA LEU A 336 -19.12 3.03 2.43
C LEU A 336 -20.62 2.72 2.53
N PRO A 337 -20.99 1.59 3.19
CA PRO A 337 -22.36 1.33 3.57
C PRO A 337 -22.92 2.49 4.43
N PRO A 338 -24.23 2.82 4.33
CA PRO A 338 -24.81 3.98 5.02
C PRO A 338 -24.59 3.99 6.55
N GLN A 339 -24.50 2.82 7.18
CA GLN A 339 -24.27 2.74 8.63
C GLN A 339 -22.81 3.03 9.02
N PHE A 340 -21.87 2.91 8.08
CA PHE A 340 -20.45 3.23 8.26
C PHE A 340 -20.07 4.60 7.69
N HIS A 341 -20.89 5.16 6.79
CA HIS A 341 -20.85 6.59 6.40
C HIS A 341 -21.41 7.47 7.54
N ASP A 342 -20.79 7.34 8.71
CA ASP A 342 -21.18 7.99 9.96
C ASP A 342 -19.98 8.80 10.48
N PRO A 343 -20.14 10.11 10.75
CA PRO A 343 -19.04 10.97 11.18
C PRO A 343 -18.33 10.47 12.44
N ALA A 344 -19.05 9.89 13.39
CA ALA A 344 -18.45 9.37 14.61
C ALA A 344 -17.62 8.10 14.35
N PHE A 345 -18.03 7.25 13.41
CA PHE A 345 -17.23 6.10 12.96
C PHE A 345 -15.97 6.57 12.23
N ILE A 346 -16.12 7.44 11.24
CA ILE A 346 -15.02 7.93 10.40
C ILE A 346 -13.96 8.66 11.25
N ASP A 347 -14.37 9.46 12.25
CA ASP A 347 -13.44 10.15 13.16
C ASP A 347 -12.53 9.21 13.98
N ARG A 348 -12.89 7.92 14.10
CA ARG A 348 -12.10 6.91 14.79
C ARG A 348 -11.10 6.16 13.89
N LEU A 349 -11.08 6.48 12.61
CA LEU A 349 -10.05 6.00 11.68
C LEU A 349 -8.78 6.82 11.87
N HIS A 350 -7.66 6.15 12.13
CA HIS A 350 -6.39 6.83 12.36
C HIS A 350 -5.77 7.29 11.03
N ALA A 351 -5.98 6.55 9.94
CA ALA A 351 -5.43 6.86 8.63
C ALA A 351 -6.37 6.46 7.49
N TYR A 352 -6.36 7.29 6.44
CA TYR A 352 -6.85 6.93 5.12
C TYR A 352 -5.66 6.66 4.21
N LEU A 353 -5.54 5.43 3.70
CA LEU A 353 -4.56 5.05 2.69
C LEU A 353 -5.15 5.27 1.29
N PRO A 354 -4.58 6.18 0.48
CA PRO A 354 -5.10 6.50 -0.85
C PRO A 354 -4.76 5.39 -1.85
N GLY A 355 -5.64 4.41 -1.99
CA GLY A 355 -5.40 3.25 -2.86
C GLY A 355 -5.25 3.61 -4.35
N TRP A 356 -5.60 4.83 -4.77
CA TRP A 356 -5.36 5.36 -6.13
C TRP A 356 -3.92 5.83 -6.38
N GLU A 357 -3.12 6.01 -5.34
CA GLU A 357 -1.67 6.25 -5.42
C GLU A 357 -0.88 4.94 -5.49
N VAL A 358 -1.52 3.80 -5.25
CA VAL A 358 -0.91 2.48 -5.37
C VAL A 358 -1.15 1.93 -6.77
N ASP A 359 -0.08 1.49 -7.43
CA ASP A 359 -0.18 0.88 -8.74
C ASP A 359 -0.95 -0.46 -8.72
N ILE A 360 -1.56 -0.77 -9.86
CA ILE A 360 -2.13 -2.09 -10.09
C ILE A 360 -0.99 -3.09 -10.13
N ILE A 361 -1.03 -4.08 -9.23
CA ILE A 361 0.01 -5.08 -9.08
C ILE A 361 0.03 -6.00 -10.29
N ARG A 362 1.24 -6.26 -10.80
CA ARG A 362 1.51 -7.15 -11.94
C ARG A 362 2.57 -8.19 -11.58
N GLY A 363 2.63 -9.27 -12.36
CA GLY A 363 3.59 -10.37 -12.16
C GLY A 363 5.05 -9.93 -12.08
N GLU A 364 5.41 -8.92 -12.87
CA GLU A 364 6.73 -8.30 -12.96
C GLU A 364 7.11 -7.45 -11.73
N MET A 365 6.16 -7.12 -10.85
CA MET A 365 6.43 -6.36 -9.62
C MET A 365 6.79 -7.25 -8.43
N PHE A 366 6.76 -8.58 -8.59
CA PHE A 366 7.12 -9.52 -7.52
C PHE A 366 8.62 -9.79 -7.53
N THR A 367 9.23 -9.81 -6.35
CA THR A 367 10.66 -10.08 -6.22
C THR A 367 10.99 -11.56 -6.39
N ALA A 368 12.20 -11.83 -6.88
CA ALA A 368 12.85 -13.14 -6.80
C ALA A 368 13.99 -13.17 -5.77
N GLY A 369 14.16 -12.09 -4.99
CA GLY A 369 15.21 -11.99 -3.97
C GLY A 369 14.82 -12.62 -2.63
N TYR A 370 15.70 -12.44 -1.65
CA TYR A 370 15.49 -12.92 -0.29
C TYR A 370 14.68 -11.92 0.52
N GLY A 371 13.76 -12.42 1.35
CA GLY A 371 13.04 -11.62 2.33
C GLY A 371 12.75 -12.44 3.57
N PHE A 372 12.35 -11.78 4.66
CA PHE A 372 11.98 -12.47 5.90
C PHE A 372 10.90 -13.51 5.64
N ILE A 373 11.04 -14.68 6.27
CA ILE A 373 9.95 -15.64 6.38
C ILE A 373 8.77 -14.92 7.04
N VAL A 374 7.60 -15.02 6.42
CA VAL A 374 6.43 -14.24 6.81
C VAL A 374 6.08 -14.37 8.30
N ASP A 375 6.18 -15.57 8.85
CA ASP A 375 5.91 -15.82 10.28
C ASP A 375 6.97 -15.20 11.22
N TYR A 376 8.25 -15.18 10.80
CA TYR A 376 9.32 -14.52 11.55
C TYR A 376 9.03 -13.04 11.72
N LEU A 377 8.73 -12.36 10.60
CA LEU A 377 8.40 -10.96 10.62
C LEU A 377 7.10 -10.70 11.39
N ALA A 378 6.08 -11.55 11.25
CA ALA A 378 4.83 -11.42 12.00
C ALA A 378 5.03 -11.46 13.53
N GLU A 379 5.88 -12.36 14.03
CA GLU A 379 6.21 -12.44 15.46
C GLU A 379 7.05 -11.24 15.93
N ILE A 380 7.99 -10.74 15.11
CA ILE A 380 8.68 -9.46 15.39
C ILE A 380 7.69 -8.30 15.51
N LEU A 381 6.78 -8.15 14.54
CA LEU A 381 5.80 -7.06 14.57
C LEU A 381 4.89 -7.18 15.79
N ARG A 382 4.48 -8.39 16.15
CA ARG A 382 3.69 -8.67 17.36
C ARG A 382 4.43 -8.26 18.63
N HIS A 383 5.74 -8.54 18.73
CA HIS A 383 6.56 -8.11 19.87
C HIS A 383 6.57 -6.58 19.98
N LEU A 384 6.82 -5.89 18.86
CA LEU A 384 6.87 -4.43 18.74
C LEU A 384 5.54 -3.74 19.11
N ARG A 385 4.40 -4.45 19.09
CA ARG A 385 3.11 -3.90 19.57
C ARG A 385 3.15 -3.45 21.02
N ALA A 386 4.03 -4.02 21.84
CA ALA A 386 4.15 -3.67 23.25
C ALA A 386 4.94 -2.39 23.52
N GLU A 387 5.75 -1.96 22.55
CA GLU A 387 6.55 -0.75 22.66
C GLU A 387 5.73 0.49 22.28
N ASP A 388 6.11 1.66 22.77
CA ASP A 388 5.46 2.93 22.44
C ASP A 388 6.48 3.90 21.85
N PHE A 389 6.36 4.20 20.55
CA PHE A 389 7.24 5.12 19.83
C PHE A 389 6.56 6.46 19.53
N SER A 390 5.39 6.71 20.12
CA SER A 390 4.55 7.88 19.81
C SER A 390 5.20 9.23 20.13
N ASN A 391 6.15 9.27 21.06
CA ASN A 391 6.85 10.47 21.51
C ASN A 391 8.19 10.74 20.81
N ARG A 392 8.72 9.79 20.03
CA ARG A 392 9.99 9.97 19.32
C ARG A 392 10.02 11.18 18.38
N PRO A 393 8.94 11.48 17.61
CA PRO A 393 8.92 12.65 16.75
C PRO A 393 9.06 13.97 17.51
N ASP A 394 8.64 14.02 18.79
CA ASP A 394 8.70 15.22 19.64
C ASP A 394 10.16 15.69 19.87
N ARG A 395 11.16 14.82 19.60
CA ARG A 395 12.57 15.21 19.59
C ARG A 395 12.86 16.30 18.56
N TYR A 396 12.19 16.30 17.40
CA TYR A 396 12.50 17.20 16.29
C TYR A 396 11.35 18.15 15.94
N PHE A 397 10.10 17.69 16.12
CA PHE A 397 8.92 18.40 15.66
C PHE A 397 7.84 18.45 16.73
N THR A 398 7.14 19.57 16.81
CA THR A 398 5.93 19.69 17.62
C THR A 398 4.71 19.71 16.71
N VAL A 399 3.76 18.81 16.95
CA VAL A 399 2.42 18.87 16.36
C VAL A 399 1.51 19.66 17.33
N PRO A 400 1.07 20.88 16.98
CA PRO A 400 0.35 21.75 17.90
C PRO A 400 -0.98 21.17 18.36
N VAL A 401 -1.29 21.42 19.64
CA VAL A 401 -2.48 20.93 20.36
C VAL A 401 -3.81 21.44 19.77
N GLN A 402 -3.78 22.44 18.88
CA GLN A 402 -4.97 22.90 18.16
C GLN A 402 -5.52 21.86 17.17
N THR A 403 -4.73 20.84 16.79
CA THR A 403 -5.28 19.61 16.22
C THR A 403 -5.99 18.85 17.33
N HIS A 404 -7.29 18.55 17.16
CA HIS A 404 -8.09 17.89 18.20
C HIS A 404 -7.36 16.66 18.75
N ILE A 405 -7.51 16.36 20.04
CA ILE A 405 -6.77 15.27 20.74
C ILE A 405 -6.77 13.95 19.94
N ARG A 406 -7.85 13.64 19.23
CA ARG A 406 -7.97 12.47 18.34
C ARG A 406 -7.09 12.55 17.09
N ASP A 407 -7.00 13.71 16.45
CA ASP A 407 -6.13 13.93 15.29
C ASP A 407 -4.67 13.71 15.68
N ARG A 408 -4.23 14.30 16.80
CA ARG A 408 -2.88 14.08 17.33
C ARG A 408 -2.64 12.61 17.68
N ALA A 409 -3.58 11.95 18.35
CA ALA A 409 -3.46 10.53 18.68
C ALA A 409 -3.36 9.64 17.43
N ALA A 410 -4.10 9.97 16.36
CA ALA A 410 -4.03 9.29 15.09
C ALA A 410 -2.67 9.46 14.41
N ILE A 411 -2.18 10.69 14.31
CA ILE A 411 -0.84 10.99 13.75
C ILE A 411 0.23 10.24 14.54
N ASN A 412 0.18 10.31 15.88
CA ASN A 412 1.15 9.66 16.76
C ASN A 412 1.16 8.13 16.61
N LYS A 413 -0.01 7.48 16.46
CA LYS A 413 -0.08 6.04 16.22
C LYS A 413 0.47 5.66 14.85
N THR A 414 0.17 6.43 13.80
CA THR A 414 0.73 6.21 12.47
C THR A 414 2.25 6.35 12.51
N MET A 415 2.77 7.37 13.20
CA MET A 415 4.21 7.57 13.42
C MET A 415 4.85 6.43 14.19
N SER A 416 4.25 6.01 15.31
CA SER A 416 4.73 4.87 16.10
C SER A 416 4.84 3.61 15.23
N GLY A 417 3.81 3.34 14.42
CA GLY A 417 3.82 2.23 13.46
C GLY A 417 4.97 2.30 12.44
N LEU A 418 5.12 3.43 11.75
CA LEU A 418 6.17 3.62 10.75
C LEU A 418 7.58 3.52 11.37
N LEU A 419 7.79 4.12 12.54
CA LEU A 419 9.07 4.09 13.24
C LEU A 419 9.41 2.67 13.73
N LYS A 420 8.43 1.90 14.22
CA LYS A 420 8.68 0.50 14.61
C LYS A 420 9.07 -0.38 13.42
N LEU A 421 8.52 -0.12 12.23
CA LEU A 421 8.86 -0.85 11.01
C LEU A 421 10.26 -0.49 10.51
N ILE A 422 10.56 0.81 10.40
CA ILE A 422 11.75 1.30 9.69
C ILE A 422 12.95 1.49 10.63
N PHE A 423 12.71 1.86 11.89
CA PHE A 423 13.71 2.18 12.91
C PHE A 423 13.41 1.47 14.26
N PRO A 424 13.24 0.13 14.27
CA PRO A 424 12.95 -0.62 15.50
C PRO A 424 14.02 -0.41 16.58
N ASN A 425 15.28 -0.22 16.18
CA ASN A 425 16.43 0.05 17.04
C ASN A 425 16.66 1.54 17.35
N GLY A 426 16.00 2.46 16.62
CA GLY A 426 16.22 3.90 16.69
C GLY A 426 17.26 4.39 15.68
N GLY A 427 17.87 5.55 15.93
CA GLY A 427 18.92 6.12 15.08
C GLY A 427 18.41 7.01 13.93
N GLU A 428 17.10 7.26 13.88
CA GLU A 428 16.47 8.09 12.87
C GLU A 428 16.96 9.55 12.88
N THR A 429 17.23 10.08 11.69
CA THR A 429 17.60 11.47 11.48
C THR A 429 16.38 12.40 11.48
N GLU A 430 16.59 13.71 11.66
CA GLU A 430 15.51 14.71 11.58
C GLU A 430 14.74 14.63 10.24
N ALA A 431 15.46 14.45 9.12
CA ALA A 431 14.85 14.40 7.79
C ALA A 431 13.99 13.14 7.58
N GLU A 432 14.44 11.98 8.07
CA GLU A 432 13.66 10.74 8.01
C GLU A 432 12.40 10.82 8.87
N VAL A 433 12.51 11.41 10.07
CA VAL A 433 11.33 11.66 10.92
C VAL A 433 10.36 12.63 10.25
N GLU A 434 10.86 13.68 9.60
CA GLU A 434 10.03 14.66 8.90
C GLU A 434 9.23 14.02 7.75
N GLU A 435 9.88 13.17 6.95
CA GLU A 435 9.25 12.44 5.84
C GLU A 435 8.07 11.59 6.34
N LEU A 436 8.32 10.77 7.38
CA LEU A 436 7.29 9.92 7.97
C LEU A 436 6.17 10.75 8.62
N LEU A 437 6.52 11.87 9.28
CA LEU A 437 5.55 12.76 9.93
C LEU A 437 4.63 13.43 8.92
N ARG A 438 5.18 13.90 7.79
CA ARG A 438 4.39 14.45 6.69
C ARG A 438 3.37 13.43 6.19
N LEU A 439 3.80 12.19 5.92
CA LEU A 439 2.90 11.12 5.48
C LEU A 439 1.81 10.80 6.52
N ALA A 440 2.17 10.70 7.79
CA ALA A 440 1.23 10.44 8.87
C ALA A 440 0.16 11.55 9.00
N ILE A 441 0.57 12.81 8.90
CA ILE A 441 -0.34 13.97 8.89
C ILE A 441 -1.24 13.93 7.65
N GLU A 442 -0.70 13.64 6.48
CA GLU A 442 -1.44 13.55 5.22
C GLU A 442 -2.58 12.53 5.29
N CYS A 443 -2.32 11.35 5.87
CA CYS A 443 -3.30 10.30 6.06
C CYS A 443 -4.43 10.70 7.02
N ARG A 444 -4.12 11.41 8.12
CA ARG A 444 -5.15 11.87 9.06
C ARG A 444 -5.92 13.07 8.52
N LYS A 445 -5.26 13.97 7.79
CA LYS A 445 -5.89 15.10 7.10
C LYS A 445 -6.97 14.64 6.13
N ARG A 446 -6.72 13.59 5.33
CA ARG A 446 -7.76 12.97 4.48
C ARG A 446 -9.00 12.55 5.24
N VAL A 447 -8.86 11.99 6.44
CA VAL A 447 -10.02 11.61 7.27
C VAL A 447 -10.78 12.87 7.72
N LYS A 448 -10.06 13.84 8.30
CA LYS A 448 -10.66 15.04 8.92
C LYS A 448 -11.28 16.00 7.91
N ASP A 449 -10.65 16.21 6.77
CA ASP A 449 -11.17 17.10 5.73
C ASP A 449 -12.46 16.54 5.10
N GLN A 450 -12.55 15.22 4.97
CA GLN A 450 -13.78 14.57 4.51
C GLN A 450 -14.85 14.53 5.59
N LEU A 451 -14.49 14.43 6.88
CA LEU A 451 -15.45 14.62 7.98
C LEU A 451 -16.09 16.00 7.94
N LEU A 452 -15.29 17.06 7.76
CA LEU A 452 -15.80 18.43 7.64
C LEU A 452 -16.75 18.61 6.44
N ARG A 453 -16.54 17.82 5.40
CA ARG A 453 -17.39 17.79 4.22
C ARG A 453 -18.71 17.05 4.46
N ILE A 454 -18.67 15.93 5.18
CA ILE A 454 -19.84 15.09 5.50
C ILE A 454 -20.70 15.77 6.58
N ASP A 455 -20.05 16.38 7.58
CA ASP A 455 -20.70 17.02 8.73
C ASP A 455 -20.02 18.35 9.07
N SER A 456 -20.71 19.44 8.74
CA SER A 456 -20.25 20.81 8.95
C SER A 456 -20.18 21.26 10.42
N THR A 457 -20.64 20.43 11.36
CA THR A 457 -20.58 20.74 12.80
C THR A 457 -19.18 20.57 13.39
N PHE A 458 -18.27 19.90 12.67
CA PHE A 458 -16.89 19.76 13.08
C PHE A 458 -16.10 21.05 12.84
N ASP A 459 -15.17 21.36 13.74
CA ASP A 459 -14.24 22.48 13.54
C ASP A 459 -13.17 22.15 12.51
N ALA A 460 -12.86 23.15 11.67
CA ALA A 460 -11.73 23.09 10.76
C ALA A 460 -10.43 22.89 11.56
N ALA A 461 -9.59 21.96 11.12
CA ALA A 461 -8.31 21.67 11.74
C ALA A 461 -7.15 22.10 10.84
N ASP A 462 -6.19 22.81 11.42
CA ASP A 462 -4.95 23.17 10.75
C ASP A 462 -3.94 22.02 10.86
N PHE A 463 -3.64 21.36 9.75
CA PHE A 463 -2.64 20.29 9.70
C PHE A 463 -1.25 20.86 9.36
N TYR A 464 -0.44 21.00 10.39
CA TYR A 464 0.95 21.44 10.29
C TYR A 464 1.77 20.88 11.46
N TYR A 465 3.08 20.99 11.34
CA TYR A 465 4.02 20.78 12.44
C TYR A 465 5.02 21.93 12.49
N VAL A 466 5.67 22.07 13.64
CA VAL A 466 6.65 23.12 13.92
C VAL A 466 7.99 22.46 14.18
N ALA A 467 9.01 22.82 13.40
CA ALA A 467 10.38 22.36 13.65
C ALA A 467 10.98 23.09 14.86
N GLN A 468 12.06 22.54 15.44
CA GLN A 468 12.71 23.14 16.63
C GLN A 468 13.13 24.61 16.44
N ASN A 469 13.43 25.01 15.20
CA ASN A 469 13.76 26.40 14.86
C ASN A 469 12.54 27.34 14.81
N GLY A 470 11.34 26.86 15.17
CA GLY A 470 10.09 27.61 15.15
C GLY A 470 9.42 27.70 13.77
N SER A 471 9.99 27.12 12.71
CA SER A 471 9.38 27.16 11.38
C SER A 471 8.11 26.30 11.31
N LYS A 472 7.01 26.93 10.94
CA LYS A 472 5.71 26.27 10.67
C LYS A 472 5.74 25.63 9.28
N ARG A 473 5.45 24.32 9.19
CA ARG A 473 5.37 23.57 7.93
C ARG A 473 3.98 22.97 7.78
N VAL A 474 3.21 23.53 6.85
CA VAL A 474 1.85 23.07 6.51
C VAL A 474 1.93 21.80 5.67
N VAL A 475 0.98 20.89 5.87
CA VAL A 475 0.88 19.62 5.12
C VAL A 475 -0.41 19.63 4.30
N THR A 476 -0.26 19.44 3.00
CA THR A 476 -1.32 19.29 1.99
C THR A 476 -1.41 17.84 1.54
N THR A 477 -2.59 17.39 1.09
CA THR A 477 -2.74 16.07 0.46
C THR A 477 -2.58 16.17 -1.06
N LEU A 478 -2.23 15.08 -1.74
CA LEU A 478 -2.12 15.13 -3.21
C LEU A 478 -3.42 15.56 -3.88
N GLU A 479 -4.56 15.16 -3.34
CA GLU A 479 -5.85 15.49 -3.93
C GLU A 479 -6.18 17.00 -3.78
N GLU A 480 -5.70 17.63 -2.71
CA GLU A 480 -5.77 19.08 -2.50
C GLU A 480 -4.93 19.82 -3.55
N GLU A 481 -3.73 19.30 -3.84
CA GLU A 481 -2.82 19.89 -4.83
C GLU A 481 -3.26 19.65 -6.27
N GLU A 482 -3.79 18.47 -6.59
CA GLU A 482 -4.25 18.09 -7.94
C GLU A 482 -5.59 18.73 -8.29
N PHE A 483 -6.50 18.86 -7.31
CA PHE A 483 -7.86 19.30 -7.53
C PHE A 483 -8.30 20.40 -6.54
N PRO A 484 -7.54 21.52 -6.41
CA PRO A 484 -7.85 22.58 -5.45
C PRO A 484 -9.26 23.17 -5.65
N GLN A 485 -9.74 23.20 -6.90
CA GLN A 485 -11.08 23.68 -7.26
C GLN A 485 -12.24 22.81 -6.74
N PHE A 486 -11.96 21.56 -6.36
CA PHE A 486 -12.96 20.61 -5.86
C PHE A 486 -12.73 20.23 -4.39
N TYR A 487 -11.50 20.34 -3.89
CA TYR A 487 -11.13 19.77 -2.59
C TYR A 487 -11.86 20.40 -1.40
N HIS A 488 -12.03 21.73 -1.37
CA HIS A 488 -12.74 22.41 -0.28
C HIS A 488 -14.23 22.70 -0.56
N ARG A 489 -14.80 22.14 -1.63
CA ARG A 489 -16.24 22.28 -1.90
C ARG A 489 -17.05 21.54 -0.82
N ARG A 490 -18.08 22.21 -0.30
CA ARG A 490 -19.04 21.61 0.64
C ARG A 490 -20.14 20.91 -0.14
N SER A 491 -20.66 19.80 0.39
CA SER A 491 -21.76 19.04 -0.22
C SER A 491 -23.10 19.81 -0.25
N VAL A 492 -23.16 21.01 0.34
CA VAL A 492 -24.38 21.84 0.50
C VAL A 492 -24.52 22.95 -0.56
N ASP A 493 -23.62 23.06 -1.54
CA ASP A 493 -23.81 23.98 -2.69
C ASP A 493 -24.77 23.40 -3.77
N THR A 494 -25.82 22.69 -3.35
CA THR A 494 -26.95 22.28 -4.20
C THR A 494 -28.18 23.17 -4.04
N ASP A 495 -28.13 24.20 -3.19
CA ASP A 495 -29.20 25.20 -3.01
C ASP A 495 -28.77 26.64 -3.35
N SER A 496 -27.79 26.83 -4.25
CA SER A 496 -27.70 28.11 -4.96
C SER A 496 -28.75 28.10 -6.06
N VAL A 497 -29.94 28.57 -5.70
CA VAL A 497 -31.03 28.99 -6.57
C VAL A 497 -30.46 29.56 -7.86
N ILE A 498 -30.75 28.89 -8.97
CA ILE A 498 -30.68 29.50 -10.30
C ILE A 498 -31.66 30.67 -10.23
N GLU A 499 -31.17 31.90 -10.16
CA GLU A 499 -31.99 33.07 -10.45
C GLU A 499 -32.44 32.96 -11.91
N GLU A 500 -33.58 32.30 -12.12
CA GLU A 500 -34.38 32.43 -13.32
C GLU A 500 -34.86 33.89 -13.41
N ALA A 501 -34.20 34.66 -14.25
CA ALA A 501 -34.75 35.92 -14.74
C ALA A 501 -36.06 35.61 -15.49
N GLU A 502 -37.14 36.30 -15.08
CA GLU A 502 -38.50 36.13 -15.62
C GLU A 502 -38.57 36.26 -17.16
N PRO A 503 -39.50 35.53 -17.82
CA PRO A 503 -39.63 35.53 -19.26
C PRO A 503 -40.52 36.68 -19.76
N ALA A 504 -40.00 37.49 -20.70
CA ALA A 504 -40.81 38.37 -21.54
C ALA A 504 -41.23 37.64 -22.84
N PRO A 505 -42.39 38.01 -23.45
CA PRO A 505 -43.24 37.06 -24.17
C PRO A 505 -42.80 36.77 -25.61
N VAL A 506 -43.23 35.59 -26.06
CA VAL A 506 -42.94 34.93 -27.33
C VAL A 506 -43.69 35.58 -28.50
N ALA A 507 -42.98 35.80 -29.62
CA ALA A 507 -43.55 35.97 -30.97
C ALA A 507 -42.62 35.31 -32.02
N PRO A 508 -43.13 34.89 -33.20
CA PRO A 508 -42.89 33.53 -33.69
C PRO A 508 -41.74 33.37 -34.71
N VAL A 509 -41.40 32.09 -34.85
CA VAL A 509 -40.40 31.45 -35.72
C VAL A 509 -40.36 31.98 -37.16
N ALA A 510 -39.16 32.35 -37.61
CA ALA A 510 -38.78 32.31 -39.02
C ALA A 510 -37.30 31.91 -39.20
N ALA A 511 -37.12 30.92 -40.08
CA ALA A 511 -35.91 30.26 -40.56
C ALA A 511 -34.62 31.08 -40.73
N ALA A 512 -33.47 30.47 -40.40
CA ALA A 512 -32.40 30.08 -41.33
C ALA A 512 -31.05 29.94 -40.59
N ALA A 513 -30.28 28.94 -41.02
CA ALA A 513 -29.05 28.47 -40.39
C ALA A 513 -27.88 29.47 -40.48
N ALA A 514 -27.10 29.56 -39.40
CA ALA A 514 -25.66 29.87 -39.42
C ALA A 514 -25.01 29.26 -38.14
N PRO A 515 -23.80 28.67 -38.22
CA PRO A 515 -23.15 28.04 -37.07
C PRO A 515 -22.52 29.12 -36.16
N MET A 516 -22.72 29.02 -34.85
CA MET A 516 -22.00 29.88 -33.89
C MET A 516 -20.56 29.38 -33.69
N PRO A 517 -19.57 30.28 -33.55
CA PRO A 517 -18.16 29.95 -33.48
C PRO A 517 -17.71 29.60 -32.06
N GLY A 518 -16.77 28.66 -31.98
CA GLY A 518 -15.60 28.72 -31.12
C GLY A 518 -15.82 28.82 -29.61
N ALA A 519 -15.60 27.69 -28.93
CA ALA A 519 -15.26 27.66 -27.52
C ALA A 519 -14.15 28.68 -27.21
N THR A 520 -14.43 29.61 -26.31
CA THR A 520 -13.47 30.59 -25.80
C THR A 520 -12.36 29.87 -25.02
N ALA A 521 -11.11 30.13 -25.42
CA ALA A 521 -9.92 29.63 -24.74
C ALA A 521 -9.84 30.12 -23.28
N PRO A 522 -9.32 29.33 -22.34
CA PRO A 522 -9.14 29.77 -20.96
C PRO A 522 -8.13 30.94 -20.89
N ALA A 523 -8.39 31.89 -19.99
CA ALA A 523 -7.54 33.06 -19.76
C ALA A 523 -6.06 32.67 -19.55
N ALA A 524 -5.16 33.34 -20.28
CA ALA A 524 -3.73 33.05 -20.28
C ALA A 524 -3.10 33.26 -18.89
N PHE A 525 -2.53 32.21 -18.31
CA PHE A 525 -1.69 32.27 -17.12
C PHE A 525 -0.38 33.01 -17.44
N ALA A 526 -0.03 34.04 -16.66
CA ALA A 526 1.22 34.78 -16.84
C ALA A 526 2.38 34.08 -16.10
N PRO A 527 3.52 33.79 -16.77
CA PRO A 527 4.66 33.12 -16.15
C PRO A 527 5.28 33.96 -15.03
N LYS A 528 5.63 33.31 -13.92
CA LYS A 528 6.24 33.93 -12.72
C LYS A 528 7.49 33.17 -12.30
N ALA A 529 8.42 33.89 -11.68
CA ALA A 529 9.57 33.27 -11.02
C ALA A 529 9.12 32.54 -9.74
N GLY A 530 9.81 31.47 -9.38
CA GLY A 530 9.49 30.70 -8.19
C GLY A 530 10.13 29.31 -8.16
N HIS A 531 10.11 28.68 -7.00
CA HIS A 531 10.54 27.31 -6.80
C HIS A 531 9.33 26.44 -6.48
N VAL A 532 9.12 25.40 -7.27
CA VAL A 532 7.99 24.48 -7.13
C VAL A 532 8.51 23.07 -6.95
N VAL A 533 8.11 22.42 -5.86
CA VAL A 533 8.41 21.02 -5.58
C VAL A 533 7.18 20.18 -5.90
N PHE A 534 7.37 19.09 -6.62
CA PHE A 534 6.33 18.16 -6.98
C PHE A 534 6.53 16.84 -6.25
N THR A 535 5.49 16.43 -5.53
CA THR A 535 5.46 15.18 -4.76
C THR A 535 5.31 13.96 -5.69
N GLU A 536 6.00 12.87 -5.35
CA GLU A 536 5.91 11.60 -6.06
C GLU A 536 4.46 11.03 -6.09
N ASN A 537 4.14 10.23 -7.12
CA ASN A 537 2.84 9.60 -7.39
C ASN A 537 1.71 10.53 -7.86
N ARG A 538 1.96 11.85 -7.92
CA ARG A 538 0.99 12.83 -8.41
C ARG A 538 0.65 12.61 -9.90
N LYS A 539 -0.61 12.83 -10.27
CA LYS A 539 -1.14 12.85 -11.65
C LYS A 539 -1.60 14.26 -12.02
N GLY A 540 -2.06 14.42 -13.26
CA GLY A 540 -2.52 15.72 -13.77
C GLY A 540 -1.39 16.71 -14.03
N ILE A 541 -0.16 16.23 -14.16
CA ILE A 541 1.03 17.01 -14.46
C ILE A 541 1.51 16.67 -15.88
N SER A 542 1.82 17.70 -16.66
CA SER A 542 2.29 17.59 -18.04
C SER A 542 3.33 18.67 -18.35
N PHE A 543 4.11 18.48 -19.40
CA PHE A 543 5.04 19.50 -19.89
C PHE A 543 4.34 20.79 -20.30
N ASP A 544 3.11 20.69 -20.81
CA ASP A 544 2.29 21.86 -21.12
C ASP A 544 2.03 22.72 -19.88
N LYS A 545 1.71 22.10 -18.73
CA LYS A 545 1.47 22.81 -17.47
C LYS A 545 2.75 23.34 -16.83
N ILE A 546 3.85 22.58 -16.90
CA ILE A 546 5.10 22.92 -16.20
C ILE A 546 5.94 23.92 -17.01
N PHE A 547 6.00 23.77 -18.33
CA PHE A 547 6.90 24.52 -19.19
C PHE A 547 6.17 25.46 -20.14
N GLY A 548 4.98 25.09 -20.60
CA GLY A 548 4.22 25.82 -21.62
C GLY A 548 4.18 27.34 -21.41
N PRO A 549 3.68 27.85 -20.27
CA PRO A 549 3.61 29.29 -20.02
C PRO A 549 4.96 30.02 -20.02
N TRP A 550 6.06 29.32 -19.75
CA TRP A 550 7.42 29.90 -19.74
C TRP A 550 8.12 29.79 -21.11
N THR A 551 7.59 28.97 -22.02
CA THR A 551 8.06 28.84 -23.40
C THR A 551 7.25 29.66 -24.40
N ASP A 552 6.08 30.18 -24.01
CA ASP A 552 5.24 30.98 -24.89
C ASP A 552 5.99 32.23 -25.40
N GLY A 553 5.95 32.43 -26.72
CA GLY A 553 6.62 33.54 -27.41
C GLY A 553 8.13 33.37 -27.61
N ALA A 554 8.72 32.24 -27.22
CA ALA A 554 10.13 31.96 -27.46
C ALA A 554 10.39 31.52 -28.90
N SER A 555 11.42 32.10 -29.53
CA SER A 555 11.90 31.69 -30.86
C SER A 555 13.13 30.79 -30.78
N LYS A 556 13.83 30.79 -29.65
CA LYS A 556 14.99 29.93 -29.39
C LYS A 556 14.94 29.33 -27.99
N ILE A 557 15.02 28.01 -27.94
CA ILE A 557 15.00 27.23 -26.71
C ILE A 557 16.23 26.31 -26.67
N THR A 558 16.96 26.32 -25.57
CA THR A 558 18.07 25.40 -25.32
C THR A 558 17.72 24.49 -24.16
N ILE A 559 17.79 23.18 -24.38
CA ILE A 559 17.57 22.14 -23.38
C ILE A 559 18.95 21.57 -23.02
N THR A 560 19.30 21.65 -21.75
CA THR A 560 20.51 21.06 -21.20
C THR A 560 20.10 19.90 -20.31
N ASP A 561 20.33 18.66 -20.72
CA ASP A 561 19.99 17.47 -19.93
C ASP A 561 20.96 16.30 -20.25
N PRO A 562 21.89 15.95 -19.34
CA PRO A 562 22.91 14.92 -19.58
C PRO A 562 22.35 13.49 -19.57
N TYR A 563 21.06 13.29 -19.25
CA TYR A 563 20.46 11.98 -19.09
C TYR A 563 19.49 11.61 -20.20
N ILE A 564 19.50 12.27 -21.37
CA ILE A 564 18.70 11.81 -22.52
C ILE A 564 19.42 10.65 -23.22
N ARG A 565 19.41 9.47 -22.60
CA ARG A 565 20.22 8.29 -23.02
C ARG A 565 19.38 7.13 -23.53
N LYS A 566 18.25 6.87 -22.87
CA LYS A 566 17.35 5.73 -23.15
C LYS A 566 16.15 6.18 -23.99
N PHE A 567 15.53 5.24 -24.68
CA PHE A 567 14.34 5.48 -25.52
C PHE A 567 13.23 6.29 -24.82
N HIS A 568 12.88 5.98 -23.56
CA HIS A 568 11.84 6.72 -22.85
C HIS A 568 12.22 8.17 -22.53
N GLN A 569 13.52 8.47 -22.39
CA GLN A 569 14.04 9.80 -22.14
C GLN A 569 14.02 10.62 -23.44
N ALA A 570 14.43 10.02 -24.56
CA ALA A 570 14.27 10.60 -25.89
C ALA A 570 12.78 10.87 -26.21
N ARG A 571 11.88 9.94 -25.85
CA ARG A 571 10.44 10.15 -25.96
C ARG A 571 9.95 11.36 -25.16
N ASN A 572 10.49 11.61 -23.96
CA ASN A 572 10.15 12.82 -23.21
C ASN A 572 10.60 14.10 -23.95
N VAL A 573 11.76 14.10 -24.63
CA VAL A 573 12.16 15.21 -25.51
C VAL A 573 11.15 15.40 -26.65
N MET A 574 10.73 14.32 -27.29
CA MET A 574 9.70 14.37 -28.33
C MET A 574 8.38 14.95 -27.80
N GLU A 575 7.90 14.49 -26.64
CA GLU A 575 6.68 15.00 -25.99
C GLU A 575 6.81 16.50 -25.62
N PHE A 576 8.01 16.96 -25.26
CA PHE A 576 8.30 18.39 -25.03
C PHE A 576 8.20 19.19 -26.33
N ILE A 577 8.76 18.68 -27.43
CA ILE A 577 8.65 19.32 -28.75
C ILE A 577 7.20 19.34 -29.25
N GLU A 578 6.45 18.25 -29.07
CA GLU A 578 5.01 18.21 -29.39
C GLU A 578 4.23 19.29 -28.65
N MET A 579 4.57 19.55 -27.39
CA MET A 579 3.99 20.65 -26.62
C MET A 579 4.30 22.00 -27.26
N LEU A 580 5.55 22.27 -27.64
CA LEU A 580 5.91 23.50 -28.35
C LEU A 580 5.15 23.67 -29.67
N ILE A 581 5.02 22.61 -30.46
CA ILE A 581 4.28 22.60 -31.73
C ILE A 581 2.80 22.95 -31.50
N ARG A 582 2.18 22.42 -30.44
CA ARG A 582 0.77 22.69 -30.11
C ARG A 582 0.54 24.13 -29.62
N ARG A 583 1.55 24.75 -29.01
CA ARG A 583 1.45 26.09 -28.39
C ARG A 583 1.89 27.23 -29.31
N LYS A 584 2.83 27.01 -30.22
CA LYS A 584 3.28 28.03 -31.17
C LYS A 584 2.17 28.41 -32.15
N ALA A 585 2.20 29.63 -32.67
CA ALA A 585 1.34 29.95 -33.79
C ALA A 585 1.76 29.11 -35.04
N PRO A 586 0.82 28.73 -35.92
CA PRO A 586 1.14 27.96 -37.13
C PRO A 586 2.27 28.59 -37.96
N GLU A 587 2.32 29.93 -38.02
CA GLU A 587 3.31 30.74 -38.73
C GLU A 587 4.68 30.85 -38.05
N ASP A 588 4.76 30.59 -36.74
CA ASP A 588 6.00 30.79 -35.98
C ASP A 588 7.01 29.66 -36.21
N GLN A 589 8.29 30.01 -36.18
CA GLN A 589 9.40 29.05 -36.16
C GLN A 589 10.11 29.09 -34.83
N ILE A 590 10.42 27.92 -34.29
CA ILE A 590 11.15 27.78 -33.02
C ILE A 590 12.39 26.92 -33.26
N ALA A 591 13.57 27.46 -32.91
CA ALA A 591 14.81 26.71 -32.88
C ALA A 591 15.01 26.06 -31.51
N VAL A 592 15.05 24.73 -31.46
CA VAL A 592 15.26 23.94 -30.24
C VAL A 592 16.60 23.23 -30.32
N HIS A 593 17.48 23.49 -29.35
CA HIS A 593 18.80 22.86 -29.27
C HIS A 593 18.94 22.01 -28.00
N LEU A 594 19.20 20.71 -28.14
CA LEU A 594 19.47 19.80 -27.02
C LEU A 594 20.97 19.58 -26.84
N VAL A 595 21.46 19.78 -25.61
CA VAL A 595 22.80 19.39 -25.17
C VAL A 595 22.67 18.24 -24.17
N THR A 596 23.21 17.07 -24.51
CA THR A 596 23.15 15.84 -23.70
C THR A 596 24.51 15.17 -23.58
N SER A 597 24.63 14.12 -22.77
CA SER A 597 25.86 13.31 -22.66
C SER A 597 25.70 11.96 -23.37
N PRO A 598 26.79 11.39 -23.92
CA PRO A 598 26.74 10.08 -24.55
C PRO A 598 26.41 8.98 -23.53
N ASP A 599 25.65 7.98 -23.96
CA ASP A 599 25.43 6.76 -23.18
C ASP A 599 26.70 5.90 -23.16
N ASP A 600 27.03 5.35 -21.99
CA ASP A 600 28.27 4.58 -21.76
C ASP A 600 28.24 3.18 -22.40
N GLY A 601 27.07 2.72 -22.87
CA GLY A 601 26.89 1.39 -23.48
C GLY A 601 26.28 1.42 -24.89
N ASN A 602 25.14 2.08 -25.08
CA ASN A 602 24.37 2.05 -26.33
C ASN A 602 24.21 3.43 -26.98
N ILE A 603 25.34 4.11 -27.21
CA ILE A 603 25.39 5.42 -27.88
C ILE A 603 24.72 5.41 -29.27
N GLN A 604 24.74 4.27 -29.97
CA GLN A 604 24.16 4.15 -31.30
C GLN A 604 22.63 4.25 -31.26
N GLU A 605 21.97 3.50 -30.37
CA GLU A 605 20.52 3.59 -30.18
C GLU A 605 20.10 4.99 -29.70
N GLN A 606 20.91 5.63 -28.84
CA GLN A 606 20.69 7.00 -28.41
C GLN A 606 20.70 7.97 -29.61
N ARG A 607 21.73 7.90 -30.48
CA ARG A 607 21.83 8.72 -31.69
C ARG A 607 20.65 8.50 -32.62
N GLU A 608 20.28 7.25 -32.88
CA GLU A 608 19.14 6.90 -33.72
C GLU A 608 17.83 7.50 -33.20
N CYS A 609 17.62 7.48 -31.88
CA CYS A 609 16.46 8.13 -31.28
C CYS A 609 16.47 9.65 -31.48
N LEU A 610 17.62 10.32 -31.27
CA LEU A 610 17.73 11.78 -31.38
C LEU A 610 17.64 12.27 -32.83
N ASP A 611 18.26 11.55 -33.77
CA ASP A 611 18.15 11.81 -35.20
C ASP A 611 16.71 11.56 -35.68
N GLY A 612 16.05 10.52 -35.18
CA GLY A 612 14.63 10.27 -35.44
C GLY A 612 13.72 11.41 -34.97
N ILE A 613 14.03 12.07 -33.85
CA ILE A 613 13.33 13.27 -33.39
C ILE A 613 13.57 14.43 -34.36
N ALA A 614 14.82 14.67 -34.78
CA ALA A 614 15.15 15.74 -35.73
C ALA A 614 14.42 15.55 -37.06
N GLU A 615 14.40 14.32 -37.60
CA GLU A 615 13.67 13.98 -38.80
C GLU A 615 12.16 14.24 -38.64
N ALA A 616 11.56 13.79 -37.52
CA ALA A 616 10.15 13.99 -37.23
C ALA A 616 9.73 15.47 -37.08
N CYS A 617 10.67 16.35 -36.73
CA CYS A 617 10.43 17.79 -36.63
C CYS A 617 10.38 18.49 -38.01
N THR A 618 10.87 17.85 -39.07
CA THR A 618 10.92 18.44 -40.42
C THR A 618 9.53 18.89 -40.88
N GLY A 619 9.40 20.17 -41.24
CA GLY A 619 8.14 20.73 -41.74
C GLY A 619 7.09 21.05 -40.68
N THR A 620 7.40 20.89 -39.39
CA THR A 620 6.47 21.21 -38.28
C THR A 620 6.57 22.66 -37.79
N GLY A 621 7.55 23.42 -38.28
CA GLY A 621 7.90 24.75 -37.77
C GLY A 621 8.75 24.74 -36.49
N VAL A 622 9.22 23.57 -36.06
CA VAL A 622 10.26 23.45 -35.03
C VAL A 622 11.52 22.89 -35.68
N ASP A 623 12.63 23.59 -35.54
CA ASP A 623 13.95 23.13 -35.98
C ASP A 623 14.69 22.53 -34.78
N PHE A 624 14.77 21.20 -34.72
CA PHE A 624 15.40 20.48 -33.63
C PHE A 624 16.82 20.06 -33.99
N THR A 625 17.78 20.49 -33.17
CA THR A 625 19.18 20.09 -33.27
C THR A 625 19.66 19.54 -31.94
N TRP A 626 20.67 18.66 -31.98
CA TRP A 626 21.23 18.09 -30.76
C TRP A 626 22.77 17.98 -30.84
N ALA A 627 23.42 18.01 -29.69
CA ALA A 627 24.87 17.83 -29.56
C ALA A 627 25.21 17.07 -28.28
N PHE A 628 26.30 16.29 -28.35
CA PHE A 628 26.92 15.75 -27.15
C PHE A 628 27.86 16.79 -26.51
N ASP A 629 27.76 16.97 -25.21
CA ASP A 629 28.80 17.67 -24.46
C ASP A 629 30.08 16.83 -24.47
N GLY A 630 31.09 17.31 -25.19
CA GLY A 630 32.42 16.69 -25.30
C GLY A 630 33.33 16.98 -24.10
N THR A 631 32.90 17.78 -23.13
CA THR A 631 33.75 18.18 -21.98
C THR A 631 33.67 17.22 -20.80
N GLY A 632 32.63 16.37 -20.74
CA GLY A 632 32.43 15.41 -19.63
C GLY A 632 32.08 16.07 -18.30
N THR A 633 31.71 17.35 -18.29
CA THR A 633 31.41 18.12 -17.07
C THR A 633 29.95 18.57 -16.98
N LEU A 634 29.11 18.15 -17.93
CA LEU A 634 27.68 18.49 -17.92
C LEU A 634 26.93 17.79 -16.79
N HIS A 635 26.64 18.55 -15.74
CA HIS A 635 25.72 18.14 -14.67
C HIS A 635 24.46 19.00 -14.58
N ALA A 636 24.45 20.15 -15.27
CA ALA A 636 23.33 21.07 -15.27
C ALA A 636 22.12 20.48 -16.00
N ARG A 637 20.94 20.69 -15.44
CA ARG A 637 19.65 20.31 -16.00
C ARG A 637 18.79 21.56 -16.07
N ASP A 638 18.68 22.16 -17.25
CA ASP A 638 17.91 23.38 -17.43
C ASP A 638 17.30 23.53 -18.82
N ILE A 639 16.26 24.35 -18.92
CA ILE A 639 15.69 24.82 -20.18
C ILE A 639 15.78 26.34 -20.18
N THR A 640 16.43 26.90 -21.19
CA THR A 640 16.63 28.35 -21.34
C THR A 640 15.95 28.84 -22.60
N THR A 641 15.20 29.94 -22.49
CA THR A 641 14.50 30.60 -23.61
C THR A 641 15.11 31.96 -23.92
N ASP A 642 14.96 32.43 -25.15
CA ASP A 642 15.31 33.79 -25.58
C ASP A 642 14.38 34.88 -25.02
N THR A 643 13.24 34.50 -24.45
CA THR A 643 12.36 35.40 -23.69
C THR A 643 12.88 35.73 -22.28
N GLY A 644 14.08 35.24 -21.93
CA GLY A 644 14.74 35.52 -20.66
C GLY A 644 14.27 34.62 -19.53
N TRP A 645 13.72 33.43 -19.82
CA TRP A 645 13.39 32.44 -18.79
C TRP A 645 14.41 31.32 -18.75
N LYS A 646 14.80 30.94 -17.53
CA LYS A 646 15.59 29.75 -17.24
C LYS A 646 14.84 28.87 -16.23
N MET A 647 14.55 27.65 -16.64
CA MET A 647 13.88 26.63 -15.83
C MET A 647 14.93 25.63 -15.36
N VAL A 648 15.34 25.70 -14.09
CA VAL A 648 16.31 24.76 -13.50
C VAL A 648 15.56 23.54 -12.98
N LEU A 649 15.97 22.36 -13.43
CA LEU A 649 15.27 21.10 -13.22
C LEU A 649 16.08 20.20 -12.28
N ASP A 650 15.41 19.58 -11.32
CA ASP A 650 16.06 18.53 -10.52
C ASP A 650 16.41 17.32 -11.39
N ARG A 651 15.45 16.76 -12.14
CA ARG A 651 15.60 15.47 -12.86
C ARG A 651 15.62 15.62 -14.38
N GLY A 652 15.81 16.83 -14.87
CA GLY A 652 15.69 17.12 -16.30
C GLY A 652 14.28 16.82 -16.80
N LEU A 653 14.15 16.26 -18.00
CA LEU A 653 12.86 15.88 -18.59
C LEU A 653 12.35 14.51 -18.12
N ASP A 654 13.15 13.72 -17.38
CA ASP A 654 12.78 12.37 -16.91
C ASP A 654 12.00 12.38 -15.59
N ILE A 655 10.88 13.12 -15.57
CA ILE A 655 10.06 13.36 -14.39
C ILE A 655 8.96 12.31 -14.16
N PHE A 656 8.65 11.49 -15.17
CA PHE A 656 7.55 10.54 -15.10
C PHE A 656 8.00 9.17 -14.61
N GLN A 657 7.14 8.49 -13.87
CA GLN A 657 7.36 7.08 -13.55
C GLN A 657 7.23 6.21 -14.82
N PRO A 658 7.89 5.05 -14.85
CA PRO A 658 7.72 4.11 -15.94
C PRO A 658 6.24 3.74 -16.10
N THR A 659 5.66 4.04 -17.26
CA THR A 659 4.31 3.56 -17.58
C THR A 659 4.42 2.07 -17.88
N PRO A 660 3.80 1.17 -17.09
CA PRO A 660 3.99 -0.25 -17.29
C PRO A 660 3.30 -0.66 -18.60
N ARG A 661 4.11 -0.95 -19.63
CA ARG A 661 3.68 -1.35 -21.00
C ARG A 661 2.67 -2.47 -20.85
N LYS A 662 1.40 -2.22 -21.17
CA LYS A 662 0.46 -3.33 -21.27
C LYS A 662 0.79 -4.10 -22.54
N LEU A 663 0.84 -5.43 -22.47
CA LEU A 663 1.10 -6.29 -23.65
C LEU A 663 0.17 -6.01 -24.84
N ASN A 664 -0.98 -5.36 -24.62
CA ASN A 664 -1.95 -4.99 -25.65
C ASN A 664 -1.92 -3.52 -26.09
N GLY A 665 -1.00 -2.69 -25.58
CA GLY A 665 -0.85 -1.29 -26.00
C GLY A 665 -1.96 -0.32 -25.54
N PHE A 666 -2.77 -0.68 -24.54
CA PHE A 666 -3.88 0.17 -24.07
C PHE A 666 -3.62 0.80 -22.69
N SER A 667 -2.80 1.85 -22.66
CA SER A 667 -2.58 2.69 -21.47
C SER A 667 -2.76 4.17 -21.79
N LEU A 668 -3.63 4.88 -21.05
CA LEU A 668 -3.84 6.32 -21.26
C LEU A 668 -2.53 7.11 -21.08
N GLY A 669 -1.69 6.71 -20.13
CA GLY A 669 -0.38 7.32 -19.88
C GLY A 669 0.65 7.11 -20.99
N GLU A 670 0.34 6.38 -22.07
CA GLU A 670 1.19 6.32 -23.27
C GLU A 670 0.96 7.50 -24.22
N ARG A 671 -0.21 8.15 -24.16
CA ARG A 671 -0.57 9.27 -25.04
C ARG A 671 -0.92 10.56 -24.30
N MET A 672 -1.29 10.46 -23.03
CA MET A 672 -1.73 11.60 -22.22
C MET A 672 -0.88 11.69 -20.96
N GLN A 673 0.02 12.67 -20.92
CA GLN A 673 0.95 12.89 -19.80
C GLN A 673 0.22 13.08 -18.47
N ASP A 674 -0.94 13.75 -18.46
CA ASP A 674 -1.75 13.98 -17.26
C ASP A 674 -2.22 12.68 -16.56
N HIS A 675 -2.16 11.53 -17.24
CA HIS A 675 -2.49 10.22 -16.67
C HIS A 675 -1.28 9.44 -16.16
N ARG A 676 -0.06 9.96 -16.32
CA ARG A 676 1.18 9.36 -15.80
C ARG A 676 1.41 9.84 -14.37
N MET A 677 1.87 8.94 -13.50
CA MET A 677 2.40 9.34 -12.19
C MET A 677 3.78 9.96 -12.37
N ILE A 678 4.09 11.00 -11.61
CA ILE A 678 5.42 11.61 -11.59
C ILE A 678 6.29 11.01 -10.49
N ARG A 679 7.60 11.06 -10.69
CA ARG A 679 8.58 10.91 -9.61
C ARG A 679 8.65 12.21 -8.81
N SER A 680 9.25 12.22 -7.62
CA SER A 680 9.55 13.50 -6.96
C SER A 680 10.56 14.31 -7.78
N PHE A 681 10.33 15.62 -7.94
CA PHE A 681 11.27 16.55 -8.57
C PHE A 681 10.93 18.00 -8.18
N TYR A 682 11.81 18.94 -8.48
CA TYR A 682 11.50 20.37 -8.40
C TYR A 682 11.83 21.09 -9.72
N VAL A 683 11.19 22.23 -9.91
CA VAL A 683 11.50 23.20 -10.97
C VAL A 683 11.67 24.58 -10.34
N THR A 684 12.78 25.24 -10.67
CA THR A 684 13.00 26.64 -10.31
C THR A 684 12.92 27.50 -11.56
N TYR A 685 11.94 28.39 -11.60
CA TYR A 685 11.74 29.36 -12.67
C TYR A 685 12.47 30.65 -12.33
N VAL A 686 13.46 31.01 -13.16
CA VAL A 686 14.30 32.19 -12.99
C VAL A 686 14.14 33.07 -14.22
N LYS A 687 14.02 34.39 -14.01
CA LYS A 687 14.10 35.37 -15.10
C LYS A 687 15.55 35.86 -15.18
N VAL A 688 16.16 35.72 -16.35
CA VAL A 688 17.59 35.98 -16.62
C VAL A 688 17.76 37.18 -17.53
#